data_AF-A0AAD4MJP7-F1
#
_entry.id   AF-A0AAD4MJP7-F1
#
_cell.length_a   1.000
_cell.length_b   1.000
_cell.length_c   1.000
_cell.angle_alpha   90.00
_cell.angle_beta   90.00
_cell.angle_gamma   90.00
#
_symmetry.space_group_name_H-M   'P 1'
#
loop_
_entity.id
_entity.type
_entity.pdbx_description
1 polymer ?
#
loop_
_entity_poly.entity_id
_entity_poly.type
_entity_poly.pdbx_seq_one_letter_code
_entity_poly.pdbx_strand_id
1 'polypeptide(L)'
;MLSRRILLYFALLVIAFPAILSQSAKENDRIRNLPGLNFKYAAKQYSGYFKLPSQNNLHYWLLESQGNASTDPLIYWMCGGPGCSGMYSIFTEWGPFFPNPDGKTLFENIFAWNKVANILVFDNPRGVGYSYNDLNSTNLPFNDDSATTDNADGLKQFLVRYPEYSGRDFYLMGHSYGGLWTVALTKRILPMIMAQPKELNLNLLGLAVGNAFLSLNHLANSYVNMAMYRGVIGIEDMNFLNDNCCPDNAPVQNCNFSDYLTHDSQLNFRAKTYSDPVKQQCANLILGIANGQFTTGIPGYFKFYVDLDCYVPYDELGTSRKDLLKDARYREAMDLLKGEQTPILDEHKLFVDQGSLVNRKSTDQFGGKLCYVEGASEAYLNRSDVRRALHIPHVLDSKNFLLCEYIPATRNYTSQYFENAEIFQWMFNTGYPLKVLVYNGDADGICNHLSAATFVHSLGMEQLLDGKRVDWKYHKENYVPTTLGFVEKFRKGNVTLDLLTLIGGAHIVPRNLPGPGLQMIANFLSENRNYSQALPFDPAAQKAEVKNPVPPTKVSKSDHDKIWDLPGLTFDYKFDQYSGYLSGNATGNYLFYWLLEPQNNRKKAPVVLWLSGGPGCSGLGSLISEHGPFRVNPDGSTLWENVFSWNKAAYVIYLDSPRGTGFSYQNMTENPSQEWSDDLTPKDTLVALKQLYEAYDFLAGRDLYISGESYGGVYVPTLVSHIIKELEKESNGIYAGLGVNLKGMAIGNGVFSAKWSGASLYDYLYFHGLIQKSEWDEIRKCCDPPNEVYCNIPSTANCPALANNSLNGFTANPAVYLWGSALFRIDFYNLYQHCYEMDRIPNGLFDQGTSNSHALPYSSTKNLGLDEQINFNYASNDASFTFPCYALPYKANAYFNRECVREALHVPEYVQQWSFCNQTINSRYDPSYFIGIKDMKTVFSEILNSSYVRETMNEAFHILLYNGDADFLGSFLSAELFVKDLVASSGSGRRTSNKQPWYYKSTSDTTGLYNGIPAGGFLKTYDFGHSSNDSFAQLDLLTVKGAGHFAPLDRPGPSLQMLYNFVNDIRDYSTKHPYSVKPKPLKEQYKDA
;
A
#
# COMPACT_ATOMS: atom_id res chain seq x y z
N MET A 1 -65.17 -32.57 28.57
CA MET A 1 -64.00 -32.56 27.66
C MET A 1 -63.99 -31.38 26.68
N LEU A 2 -65.10 -31.04 26.00
CA LEU A 2 -65.12 -30.06 24.90
C LEU A 2 -64.42 -28.71 25.20
N SER A 3 -64.71 -28.10 26.36
CA SER A 3 -64.07 -26.85 26.82
C SER A 3 -62.53 -26.90 26.84
N ARG A 4 -61.89 -27.99 27.33
CA ARG A 4 -60.42 -28.11 27.31
C ARG A 4 -59.85 -28.17 25.88
N ARG A 5 -60.58 -28.77 24.92
CA ARG A 5 -60.17 -28.75 23.52
C ARG A 5 -60.32 -27.36 22.90
N ILE A 6 -61.40 -26.64 23.21
CA ILE A 6 -61.60 -25.25 22.75
C ILE A 6 -60.52 -24.32 23.30
N LEU A 7 -60.15 -24.43 24.58
CA LEU A 7 -59.02 -23.69 25.18
C LEU A 7 -57.67 -24.04 24.53
N LEU A 8 -57.41 -25.30 24.20
CA LEU A 8 -56.22 -25.70 23.45
C LEU A 8 -56.19 -25.12 22.02
N TYR A 9 -57.32 -25.14 21.31
CA TYR A 9 -57.42 -24.51 19.99
C TYR A 9 -57.28 -22.99 20.05
N PHE A 10 -57.85 -22.32 21.05
CA PHE A 10 -57.65 -20.88 21.26
C PHE A 10 -56.20 -20.55 21.61
N ALA A 11 -55.54 -21.33 22.48
CA ALA A 11 -54.13 -21.13 22.79
C ALA A 11 -53.23 -21.35 21.56
N LEU A 12 -53.50 -22.39 20.77
CA LEU A 12 -52.80 -22.64 19.50
C LEU A 12 -53.02 -21.52 18.48
N LEU A 13 -54.24 -20.98 18.36
CA LEU A 13 -54.53 -19.82 17.50
C LEU A 13 -53.80 -18.56 17.98
N VAL A 14 -53.82 -18.27 19.29
CA VAL A 14 -53.14 -17.10 19.88
C VAL A 14 -51.62 -17.17 19.74
N ILE A 15 -51.03 -18.37 19.70
CA ILE A 15 -49.59 -18.57 19.47
C ILE A 15 -49.25 -18.59 17.97
N ALA A 16 -50.08 -19.19 17.13
CA ALA A 16 -49.82 -19.31 15.69
C ALA A 16 -50.06 -18.01 14.92
N PHE A 17 -51.07 -17.21 15.27
CA PHE A 17 -51.45 -16.01 14.51
C PHE A 17 -50.33 -14.94 14.48
N PRO A 18 -49.63 -14.62 15.59
CA PRO A 18 -48.46 -13.73 15.56
C PRO A 18 -47.29 -14.29 14.74
N ALA A 19 -47.04 -15.60 14.82
CA ALA A 19 -45.97 -16.25 14.06
C ALA A 19 -46.23 -16.22 12.54
N ILE A 20 -47.48 -16.45 12.12
CA ILE A 20 -47.90 -16.34 10.71
C ILE A 20 -47.77 -14.90 10.20
N LEU A 21 -48.15 -13.91 11.01
CA LEU A 21 -48.00 -12.49 10.67
C LEU A 21 -46.52 -12.08 10.55
N SER A 22 -45.67 -12.52 11.49
CA SER A 22 -44.22 -12.25 11.45
C SER A 22 -43.56 -12.92 10.22
N GLN A 23 -43.87 -14.19 9.96
CA GLN A 23 -43.39 -14.92 8.77
C GLN A 23 -43.82 -14.26 7.44
N SER A 24 -45.06 -13.76 7.36
CA SER A 24 -45.54 -13.00 6.20
C SER A 24 -44.83 -11.65 6.07
N ALA A 25 -44.55 -10.96 7.18
CA ALA A 25 -43.79 -9.72 7.18
C ALA A 25 -42.32 -9.95 6.80
N LYS A 26 -41.71 -11.07 7.17
CA LYS A 26 -40.35 -11.45 6.74
C LYS A 26 -40.28 -11.69 5.23
N GLU A 27 -41.20 -12.47 4.66
CA GLU A 27 -41.18 -12.77 3.22
C GLU A 27 -41.53 -11.55 2.33
N ASN A 28 -42.16 -10.50 2.88
CA ASN A 28 -42.33 -9.23 2.18
C ASN A 28 -40.99 -8.50 1.97
N ASP A 29 -40.13 -8.46 2.99
CA ASP A 29 -38.82 -7.78 2.94
C ASP A 29 -37.76 -8.59 2.15
N ARG A 30 -38.08 -9.79 1.67
CA ARG A 30 -37.13 -10.71 1.01
C ARG A 30 -36.78 -10.27 -0.42
N ILE A 31 -35.50 -9.94 -0.62
CA ILE A 31 -34.93 -9.65 -1.94
C ILE A 31 -34.88 -10.97 -2.74
N ARG A 32 -35.66 -11.05 -3.82
CA ARG A 32 -35.76 -12.28 -4.65
C ARG A 32 -34.84 -12.26 -5.86
N ASN A 33 -34.68 -11.10 -6.50
CA ASN A 33 -33.78 -10.86 -7.62
C ASN A 33 -33.06 -9.52 -7.39
N LEU A 34 -31.74 -9.53 -7.25
CA LEU A 34 -30.93 -8.31 -7.12
C LEU A 34 -30.40 -7.92 -8.52
N PRO A 35 -30.78 -6.77 -9.10
CA PRO A 35 -30.55 -6.51 -10.53
C PRO A 35 -29.08 -6.27 -10.93
N GLY A 36 -28.52 -7.14 -11.76
CA GLY A 36 -27.18 -6.96 -12.34
C GLY A 36 -26.07 -7.80 -11.71
N LEU A 37 -26.40 -8.75 -10.83
CA LEU A 37 -25.49 -9.84 -10.47
C LEU A 37 -25.02 -10.56 -11.75
N ASN A 38 -23.71 -10.64 -11.99
CA ASN A 38 -23.14 -11.50 -13.04
C ASN A 38 -22.94 -12.96 -12.58
N PHE A 39 -23.18 -13.24 -11.30
CA PHE A 39 -22.93 -14.51 -10.62
C PHE A 39 -24.16 -15.03 -9.86
N LYS A 40 -24.13 -16.30 -9.45
CA LYS A 40 -25.25 -16.97 -8.78
C LYS A 40 -25.15 -16.88 -7.25
N TYR A 41 -25.59 -15.76 -6.67
CA TYR A 41 -25.72 -15.63 -5.21
C TYR A 41 -26.81 -16.58 -4.66
N ALA A 42 -26.44 -17.50 -3.78
CA ALA A 42 -27.31 -18.59 -3.30
C ALA A 42 -27.95 -18.37 -1.91
N ALA A 43 -27.36 -17.52 -1.07
CA ALA A 43 -27.90 -17.21 0.26
C ALA A 43 -29.15 -16.32 0.17
N LYS A 44 -30.02 -16.38 1.18
CA LYS A 44 -31.18 -15.46 1.24
C LYS A 44 -30.76 -14.10 1.76
N GLN A 45 -31.49 -13.08 1.35
CA GLN A 45 -31.24 -11.71 1.76
C GLN A 45 -32.55 -10.92 1.81
N TYR A 46 -32.61 -9.96 2.73
CA TYR A 46 -33.81 -9.19 3.04
C TYR A 46 -33.43 -7.74 3.26
N SER A 47 -34.24 -6.81 2.79
CA SER A 47 -34.07 -5.38 2.97
C SER A 47 -35.44 -4.74 3.17
N GLY A 48 -35.52 -3.80 4.10
CA GLY A 48 -36.79 -3.23 4.55
C GLY A 48 -36.58 -2.25 5.70
N TYR A 49 -37.62 -2.06 6.52
CA TYR A 49 -37.66 -1.00 7.52
C TYR A 49 -38.14 -1.45 8.90
N PHE A 50 -37.51 -0.90 9.94
CA PHE A 50 -38.00 -0.91 11.31
C PHE A 50 -38.52 0.48 11.70
N LYS A 51 -39.79 0.56 12.07
CA LYS A 51 -40.42 1.77 12.60
C LYS A 51 -40.11 1.89 14.09
N LEU A 52 -39.45 2.97 14.49
CA LEU A 52 -38.95 3.18 15.85
C LEU A 52 -39.85 4.12 16.67
N PRO A 53 -39.81 4.06 18.02
CA PRO A 53 -40.57 4.97 18.90
C PRO A 53 -40.25 6.46 18.67
N SER A 54 -39.01 6.75 18.25
CA SER A 54 -38.49 8.05 17.81
C SER A 54 -39.14 8.60 16.52
N GLN A 55 -40.11 7.89 15.95
CA GLN A 55 -40.71 8.12 14.62
C GLN A 55 -39.74 7.93 13.44
N ASN A 56 -38.51 7.51 13.70
CA ASN A 56 -37.55 7.14 12.67
C ASN A 56 -37.97 5.82 11.98
N ASN A 57 -37.65 5.72 10.70
CA ASN A 57 -37.73 4.51 9.90
C ASN A 57 -36.29 4.10 9.59
N LEU A 58 -35.82 3.05 10.28
CA LEU A 58 -34.47 2.55 10.14
C LEU A 58 -34.44 1.52 9.00
N HIS A 59 -33.77 1.83 7.90
CA HIS A 59 -33.51 0.89 6.81
C HIS A 59 -32.51 -0.17 7.30
N TYR A 60 -32.75 -1.43 6.93
CA TYR A 60 -31.84 -2.54 7.20
C TYR A 60 -31.63 -3.42 5.97
N TRP A 61 -30.50 -4.12 5.96
CA TRP A 61 -30.25 -5.27 5.09
C TRP A 61 -29.73 -6.43 5.95
N LEU A 62 -30.38 -7.59 5.85
CA LEU A 62 -29.94 -8.86 6.43
C LEU A 62 -29.41 -9.76 5.31
N LEU A 63 -28.18 -10.25 5.47
CA LEU A 63 -27.56 -11.28 4.64
C LEU A 63 -27.53 -12.58 5.46
N GLU A 64 -28.26 -13.61 5.04
CA GLU A 64 -28.14 -14.94 5.67
C GLU A 64 -26.76 -15.56 5.36
N SER A 65 -26.28 -16.46 6.22
CA SER A 65 -25.01 -17.15 5.99
C SER A 65 -25.04 -18.01 4.70
N GLN A 66 -23.94 -17.99 3.94
CA GLN A 66 -23.72 -18.93 2.82
C GLN A 66 -23.36 -20.35 3.31
N GLY A 67 -22.96 -20.49 4.59
CA GLY A 67 -22.74 -21.77 5.27
C GLY A 67 -24.07 -22.39 5.73
N ASN A 68 -24.40 -22.25 7.01
CA ASN A 68 -25.66 -22.70 7.57
C ASN A 68 -26.37 -21.58 8.34
N ALA A 69 -27.14 -20.76 7.61
CA ALA A 69 -27.92 -19.66 8.15
C ALA A 69 -28.81 -20.01 9.37
N SER A 70 -29.20 -21.28 9.54
CA SER A 70 -30.00 -21.74 10.69
C SER A 70 -29.20 -22.05 11.96
N THR A 71 -27.87 -22.20 11.89
CA THR A 71 -26.97 -22.38 13.05
C THR A 71 -26.06 -21.19 13.28
N ASP A 72 -25.49 -20.64 12.21
CA ASP A 72 -24.37 -19.71 12.24
C ASP A 72 -24.69 -18.41 13.01
N PRO A 73 -23.69 -17.78 13.66
CA PRO A 73 -23.90 -16.63 14.53
C PRO A 73 -24.52 -15.43 13.79
N LEU A 74 -25.14 -14.53 14.55
CA LEU A 74 -25.63 -13.25 14.07
C LEU A 74 -24.63 -12.15 14.43
N ILE A 75 -24.07 -11.51 13.41
CA ILE A 75 -23.32 -10.26 13.54
C ILE A 75 -24.30 -9.10 13.30
N TYR A 76 -24.28 -8.10 14.17
CA TYR A 76 -24.78 -6.76 13.84
C TYR A 76 -23.59 -5.84 13.56
N TRP A 77 -23.53 -5.26 12.36
CA TRP A 77 -22.42 -4.43 11.89
C TRP A 77 -22.80 -2.95 11.76
N MET A 78 -21.91 -2.07 12.23
CA MET A 78 -22.01 -0.61 12.12
C MET A 78 -20.84 0.01 11.34
N CYS A 79 -21.16 0.74 10.27
CA CYS A 79 -20.22 1.57 9.52
C CYS A 79 -19.82 2.83 10.33
N GLY A 80 -18.71 3.47 9.95
CA GLY A 80 -18.18 4.69 10.58
C GLY A 80 -18.82 6.02 10.14
N GLY A 81 -17.98 7.06 10.09
CA GLY A 81 -18.38 8.44 9.79
C GLY A 81 -18.03 9.41 10.93
N PRO A 82 -18.99 9.92 11.71
CA PRO A 82 -20.41 9.54 11.75
C PRO A 82 -21.20 10.03 10.54
N GLY A 83 -22.15 9.20 10.09
CA GLY A 83 -23.04 9.52 8.97
C GLY A 83 -22.84 8.67 7.70
N CYS A 84 -22.02 7.62 7.75
CA CYS A 84 -21.86 6.70 6.63
C CYS A 84 -22.85 5.54 6.70
N SER A 85 -23.43 5.22 5.55
CA SER A 85 -24.43 4.18 5.34
C SER A 85 -23.84 2.80 5.57
N GLY A 86 -24.57 1.92 6.25
CA GLY A 86 -24.15 0.53 6.43
C GLY A 86 -24.00 -0.22 5.09
N MET A 87 -24.68 0.25 4.05
CA MET A 87 -24.53 -0.29 2.68
C MET A 87 -23.11 -0.06 2.10
N TYR A 88 -22.34 0.91 2.61
CA TYR A 88 -20.91 1.08 2.29
C TYR A 88 -20.13 -0.20 2.59
N SER A 89 -20.45 -0.82 3.73
CA SER A 89 -19.81 -2.06 4.18
C SER A 89 -20.18 -3.28 3.34
N ILE A 90 -21.40 -3.29 2.79
CA ILE A 90 -21.89 -4.37 1.93
C ILE A 90 -21.24 -4.31 0.54
N PHE A 91 -21.05 -3.11 -0.03
CA PHE A 91 -20.57 -2.94 -1.40
C PHE A 91 -19.07 -2.63 -1.55
N THR A 92 -18.39 -2.31 -0.45
CA THR A 92 -17.01 -1.79 -0.50
C THR A 92 -16.06 -2.35 0.57
N GLU A 93 -16.54 -3.19 1.49
CA GLU A 93 -15.72 -3.78 2.57
C GLU A 93 -15.74 -5.32 2.55
N TRP A 94 -16.76 -5.93 3.16
CA TRP A 94 -16.80 -7.37 3.46
C TRP A 94 -18.04 -8.08 2.91
N GLY A 95 -18.99 -7.35 2.33
CA GLY A 95 -20.20 -7.93 1.77
C GLY A 95 -19.95 -8.68 0.46
N PRO A 96 -20.94 -9.47 -0.01
CA PRO A 96 -20.80 -10.39 -1.14
C PRO A 96 -20.80 -9.73 -2.53
N PHE A 97 -20.92 -8.42 -2.62
CA PHE A 97 -21.13 -7.69 -3.87
C PHE A 97 -20.06 -6.62 -4.04
N PHE A 98 -19.29 -6.67 -5.11
CA PHE A 98 -18.53 -5.50 -5.57
C PHE A 98 -19.16 -4.97 -6.86
N PRO A 99 -19.33 -3.63 -7.02
CA PRO A 99 -19.83 -3.06 -8.26
C PRO A 99 -18.76 -3.06 -9.35
N ASN A 100 -19.17 -3.19 -10.60
CA ASN A 100 -18.32 -2.94 -11.76
C ASN A 100 -18.22 -1.43 -12.08
N PRO A 101 -17.23 -0.99 -12.90
CA PRO A 101 -17.08 0.41 -13.32
C PRO A 101 -18.30 1.02 -14.05
N ASP A 102 -19.26 0.20 -14.47
CA ASP A 102 -20.46 0.62 -15.21
C ASP A 102 -21.58 1.20 -14.32
N GLY A 103 -21.48 1.02 -12.99
CA GLY A 103 -22.51 1.37 -12.00
C GLY A 103 -23.81 0.57 -12.13
N LYS A 104 -23.78 -0.62 -12.75
CA LYS A 104 -24.99 -1.42 -13.11
C LYS A 104 -24.81 -2.93 -12.89
N THR A 105 -23.60 -3.45 -12.98
CA THR A 105 -23.33 -4.87 -12.77
C THR A 105 -22.51 -5.09 -11.50
N LEU A 106 -22.66 -6.29 -10.90
CA LEU A 106 -22.00 -6.70 -9.66
C LEU A 106 -21.22 -8.01 -9.90
N PHE A 107 -20.03 -8.12 -9.33
CA PHE A 107 -19.25 -9.36 -9.25
C PHE A 107 -19.16 -9.89 -7.80
N GLU A 108 -18.81 -11.17 -7.65
CA GLU A 108 -18.75 -11.81 -6.33
C GLU A 108 -17.50 -11.37 -5.54
N ASN A 109 -17.71 -10.98 -4.28
CA ASN A 109 -16.64 -11.00 -3.30
C ASN A 109 -16.48 -12.43 -2.76
N ILE A 110 -15.51 -13.18 -3.29
CA ILE A 110 -15.24 -14.57 -2.87
C ILE A 110 -14.70 -14.67 -1.42
N PHE A 111 -14.42 -13.54 -0.78
CA PHE A 111 -14.00 -13.45 0.63
C PHE A 111 -15.08 -12.84 1.55
N ALA A 112 -16.34 -12.81 1.10
CA ALA A 112 -17.42 -12.19 1.87
C ALA A 112 -17.62 -12.81 3.26
N TRP A 113 -17.75 -11.97 4.28
CA TRP A 113 -17.89 -12.42 5.68
C TRP A 113 -19.19 -13.20 5.94
N ASN A 114 -20.22 -13.00 5.11
CA ASN A 114 -21.44 -13.81 5.20
C ASN A 114 -21.21 -15.27 4.76
N LYS A 115 -20.01 -15.68 4.34
CA LYS A 115 -19.64 -17.10 4.20
C LYS A 115 -19.53 -17.84 5.55
N VAL A 116 -19.43 -17.14 6.68
CA VAL A 116 -19.31 -17.74 8.03
C VAL A 116 -20.31 -17.21 9.09
N ALA A 117 -21.19 -16.27 8.72
CA ALA A 117 -22.14 -15.66 9.66
C ALA A 117 -23.40 -15.12 8.95
N ASN A 118 -24.50 -15.02 9.69
CA ASN A 118 -25.61 -14.14 9.33
C ASN A 118 -25.21 -12.70 9.69
N ILE A 119 -25.35 -11.74 8.78
CA ILE A 119 -24.92 -10.35 9.03
C ILE A 119 -26.08 -9.39 8.81
N LEU A 120 -26.42 -8.65 9.86
CA LEU A 120 -27.42 -7.59 9.89
C LEU A 120 -26.74 -6.23 9.86
N VAL A 121 -27.25 -5.32 9.04
CA VAL A 121 -26.73 -3.97 8.86
C VAL A 121 -27.88 -2.96 8.89
N PHE A 122 -27.70 -1.83 9.58
CA PHE A 122 -28.63 -0.70 9.58
C PHE A 122 -28.00 0.53 8.92
N ASP A 123 -28.82 1.37 8.28
CA ASP A 123 -28.41 2.75 7.96
C ASP A 123 -28.66 3.65 9.16
N ASN A 124 -27.60 4.11 9.83
CA ASN A 124 -27.68 4.83 11.10
C ASN A 124 -26.67 5.99 11.16
N PRO A 125 -26.99 7.14 11.81
CA PRO A 125 -28.28 7.55 12.35
C PRO A 125 -29.37 7.78 11.28
N ARG A 126 -30.59 8.17 11.70
CA ARG A 126 -31.68 8.59 10.79
C ARG A 126 -31.17 9.59 9.72
N GLY A 127 -31.71 9.51 8.50
CA GLY A 127 -31.29 10.36 7.38
C GLY A 127 -30.10 9.81 6.59
N VAL A 128 -29.26 8.96 7.20
CA VAL A 128 -28.18 8.23 6.52
C VAL A 128 -28.75 7.22 5.52
N GLY A 129 -28.11 7.05 4.36
CA GLY A 129 -28.46 6.01 3.38
C GLY A 129 -29.94 6.07 2.99
N TYR A 130 -30.69 5.02 3.29
CA TYR A 130 -32.15 4.99 3.09
C TYR A 130 -32.99 5.14 4.38
N SER A 131 -32.37 5.39 5.54
CA SER A 131 -33.11 5.70 6.78
C SER A 131 -33.67 7.12 6.79
N TYR A 132 -34.84 7.33 7.39
CA TYR A 132 -35.51 8.64 7.42
C TYR A 132 -36.42 8.84 8.64
N ASN A 133 -37.12 9.98 8.74
CA ASN A 133 -38.08 10.30 9.81
C ASN A 133 -39.36 10.88 9.19
N ASP A 134 -40.54 10.37 9.57
CA ASP A 134 -41.83 10.77 8.96
C ASP A 134 -42.21 12.24 9.19
N LEU A 135 -41.62 12.89 10.19
CA LEU A 135 -41.97 14.26 10.61
C LEU A 135 -40.99 15.32 10.09
N ASN A 136 -39.88 14.92 9.43
CA ASN A 136 -38.74 15.79 9.10
C ASN A 136 -38.27 16.65 10.29
N SER A 137 -38.35 16.11 11.51
CA SER A 137 -38.14 16.89 12.74
C SER A 137 -36.67 17.28 12.92
N THR A 138 -36.39 18.58 12.73
CA THR A 138 -35.10 19.22 13.00
C THR A 138 -34.72 19.23 14.48
N ASN A 139 -35.67 18.92 15.36
CA ASN A 139 -35.53 19.09 16.81
C ASN A 139 -35.07 17.80 17.53
N LEU A 140 -34.93 16.69 16.81
CA LEU A 140 -34.27 15.49 17.34
C LEU A 140 -32.74 15.70 17.35
N PRO A 141 -32.01 15.30 18.41
CA PRO A 141 -30.55 15.42 18.46
C PRO A 141 -29.88 14.46 17.47
N PHE A 142 -28.74 14.83 16.91
CA PHE A 142 -27.82 13.93 16.21
C PHE A 142 -26.62 13.73 17.13
N ASN A 143 -26.61 12.62 17.88
CA ASN A 143 -25.59 12.33 18.90
C ASN A 143 -25.52 10.83 19.23
N ASP A 144 -24.49 10.41 19.97
CA ASP A 144 -24.23 9.00 20.23
C ASP A 144 -25.33 8.31 21.03
N ASP A 145 -25.97 9.03 21.96
CA ASP A 145 -27.13 8.53 22.71
C ASP A 145 -28.33 8.26 21.79
N SER A 146 -28.64 9.15 20.85
CA SER A 146 -29.75 8.94 19.90
C SER A 146 -29.45 7.84 18.88
N ALA A 147 -28.23 7.80 18.34
CA ALA A 147 -27.78 6.76 17.41
C ALA A 147 -27.85 5.36 18.06
N THR A 148 -27.27 5.21 19.26
CA THR A 148 -27.31 3.93 19.99
C THR A 148 -28.71 3.56 20.49
N THR A 149 -29.59 4.53 20.77
CA THR A 149 -31.00 4.26 21.11
C THR A 149 -31.78 3.74 19.91
N ASP A 150 -31.68 4.40 18.74
CA ASP A 150 -32.32 3.94 17.51
C ASP A 150 -31.81 2.53 17.11
N ASN A 151 -30.52 2.24 17.30
CA ASN A 151 -29.95 0.90 17.07
C ASN A 151 -30.49 -0.16 18.05
N ALA A 152 -30.61 0.17 19.34
CA ALA A 152 -31.14 -0.76 20.35
C ALA A 152 -32.62 -1.10 20.11
N ASP A 153 -33.46 -0.11 19.78
CA ASP A 153 -34.85 -0.37 19.42
C ASP A 153 -34.96 -1.05 18.03
N GLY A 154 -34.05 -0.78 17.09
CA GLY A 154 -33.91 -1.53 15.84
C GLY A 154 -33.67 -3.03 16.07
N LEU A 155 -32.77 -3.39 16.99
CA LEU A 155 -32.51 -4.79 17.37
C LEU A 155 -33.74 -5.46 18.03
N LYS A 156 -34.56 -4.72 18.80
CA LYS A 156 -35.84 -5.25 19.31
C LYS A 156 -36.84 -5.52 18.18
N GLN A 157 -37.01 -4.58 17.25
CA GLN A 157 -37.91 -4.76 16.10
C GLN A 157 -37.43 -5.87 15.16
N PHE A 158 -36.12 -6.05 15.01
CA PHE A 158 -35.52 -7.18 14.30
C PHE A 158 -35.95 -8.52 14.92
N LEU A 159 -35.86 -8.70 16.24
CA LEU A 159 -36.30 -9.95 16.88
C LEU A 159 -37.81 -10.22 16.76
N VAL A 160 -38.63 -9.19 16.62
CA VAL A 160 -40.08 -9.34 16.35
C VAL A 160 -40.35 -9.80 14.90
N ARG A 161 -39.52 -9.36 13.95
CA ARG A 161 -39.60 -9.74 12.52
C ARG A 161 -38.91 -11.08 12.20
N TYR A 162 -37.87 -11.43 12.95
CA TYR A 162 -37.03 -12.61 12.76
C TYR A 162 -36.84 -13.39 14.09
N PRO A 163 -37.91 -13.99 14.65
CA PRO A 163 -37.86 -14.69 15.93
C PRO A 163 -36.90 -15.91 15.94
N GLU A 164 -36.49 -16.43 14.78
CA GLU A 164 -35.49 -17.49 14.63
C GLU A 164 -34.04 -17.10 14.99
N TYR A 165 -33.78 -15.80 15.21
CA TYR A 165 -32.55 -15.31 15.84
C TYR A 165 -32.71 -15.01 17.34
N SER A 166 -33.88 -15.28 17.94
CA SER A 166 -34.06 -15.14 19.39
C SER A 166 -33.21 -16.17 20.14
N GLY A 167 -32.33 -15.69 21.01
CA GLY A 167 -31.34 -16.51 21.72
C GLY A 167 -30.11 -16.91 20.89
N ARG A 168 -29.94 -16.38 19.67
CA ARG A 168 -28.79 -16.63 18.80
C ARG A 168 -27.50 -16.11 19.43
N ASP A 169 -26.39 -16.83 19.18
CA ASP A 169 -25.03 -16.37 19.40
C ASP A 169 -24.78 -15.08 18.61
N PHE A 170 -24.55 -13.99 19.34
CA PHE A 170 -24.65 -12.64 18.84
C PHE A 170 -23.35 -11.87 19.07
N TYR A 171 -22.96 -11.12 18.05
CA TYR A 171 -21.73 -10.32 18.05
C TYR A 171 -22.03 -8.90 17.57
N LEU A 172 -21.56 -7.90 18.32
CA LEU A 172 -21.60 -6.50 17.90
C LEU A 172 -20.29 -6.14 17.19
N MET A 173 -20.36 -5.55 16.00
CA MET A 173 -19.17 -5.19 15.23
C MET A 173 -19.28 -3.82 14.58
N GLY A 174 -18.14 -3.18 14.31
CA GLY A 174 -18.08 -1.98 13.48
C GLY A 174 -16.67 -1.44 13.27
N HIS A 175 -16.50 -0.59 12.26
CA HIS A 175 -15.22 0.06 11.93
C HIS A 175 -15.23 1.57 12.31
N SER A 176 -14.08 2.18 12.58
CA SER A 176 -13.93 3.63 12.81
C SER A 176 -14.85 4.15 13.92
N TYR A 177 -15.68 5.16 13.63
CA TYR A 177 -16.70 5.68 14.55
C TYR A 177 -17.80 4.64 14.88
N GLY A 178 -18.02 3.66 14.00
CA GLY A 178 -18.85 2.48 14.30
C GLY A 178 -18.26 1.58 15.39
N GLY A 179 -16.94 1.66 15.61
CA GLY A 179 -16.27 1.06 16.77
C GLY A 179 -16.64 1.74 18.10
N LEU A 180 -16.72 3.08 18.12
CA LEU A 180 -17.29 3.83 19.26
C LEU A 180 -18.75 3.44 19.49
N TRP A 181 -19.57 3.39 18.43
CA TRP A 181 -20.96 2.96 18.55
C TRP A 181 -21.09 1.50 19.02
N THR A 182 -20.16 0.61 18.66
CA THR A 182 -20.11 -0.77 19.18
C THR A 182 -19.94 -0.80 20.70
N VAL A 183 -19.01 -0.01 21.24
CA VAL A 183 -18.76 0.08 22.69
C VAL A 183 -19.93 0.77 23.41
N ALA A 184 -20.43 1.88 22.89
CA ALA A 184 -21.55 2.62 23.46
C ALA A 184 -22.89 1.85 23.40
N LEU A 185 -23.16 1.11 22.32
CA LEU A 185 -24.33 0.25 22.19
C LEU A 185 -24.25 -0.95 23.15
N THR A 186 -23.06 -1.52 23.36
CA THR A 186 -22.85 -2.59 24.37
C THR A 186 -23.30 -2.11 25.76
N LYS A 187 -22.92 -0.88 26.16
CA LYS A 187 -23.35 -0.26 27.42
C LYS A 187 -24.88 -0.10 27.53
N ARG A 188 -25.58 0.08 26.40
CA ARG A 188 -27.04 0.23 26.34
C ARG A 188 -27.78 -1.11 26.34
N ILE A 189 -27.35 -2.11 25.58
CA ILE A 189 -28.10 -3.37 25.41
C ILE A 189 -27.73 -4.46 26.41
N LEU A 190 -26.51 -4.47 26.98
CA LEU A 190 -26.12 -5.51 27.92
C LEU A 190 -27.05 -5.59 29.17
N PRO A 191 -27.51 -4.47 29.77
CA PRO A 191 -28.53 -4.53 30.82
C PRO A 191 -29.88 -5.13 30.36
N MET A 192 -30.29 -4.89 29.11
CA MET A 192 -31.53 -5.43 28.52
C MET A 192 -31.45 -6.96 28.30
N ILE A 193 -30.24 -7.46 28.02
CA ILE A 193 -29.93 -8.89 27.89
C ILE A 193 -29.84 -9.59 29.26
N MET A 194 -29.40 -8.87 30.30
CA MET A 194 -29.27 -9.37 31.67
C MET A 194 -30.57 -9.34 32.50
N ALA A 195 -31.50 -8.43 32.18
CA ALA A 195 -32.77 -8.31 32.89
C ALA A 195 -33.67 -9.56 32.73
N GLN A 196 -34.54 -9.83 33.71
CA GLN A 196 -35.60 -10.84 33.57
C GLN A 196 -36.97 -10.19 33.33
N PRO A 197 -37.82 -10.73 32.43
CA PRO A 197 -37.56 -11.81 31.47
C PRO A 197 -37.04 -11.28 30.13
N LYS A 198 -35.71 -11.07 29.99
CA LYS A 198 -34.96 -10.63 28.79
C LYS A 198 -35.69 -9.67 27.85
N GLU A 199 -35.53 -8.36 28.09
CA GLU A 199 -36.04 -7.31 27.19
C GLU A 199 -35.44 -7.41 25.77
N LEU A 200 -34.22 -7.93 25.65
CA LEU A 200 -33.60 -8.29 24.38
C LEU A 200 -33.04 -9.73 24.46
N ASN A 201 -33.76 -10.71 23.88
CA ASN A 201 -33.30 -12.11 23.90
C ASN A 201 -32.27 -12.40 22.80
N LEU A 202 -31.02 -12.02 23.07
CA LEU A 202 -29.82 -12.44 22.35
C LEU A 202 -28.86 -13.16 23.29
N ASN A 203 -27.84 -13.83 22.73
CA ASN A 203 -26.71 -14.40 23.45
C ASN A 203 -25.43 -13.64 23.05
N LEU A 204 -25.18 -12.47 23.64
CA LEU A 204 -24.03 -11.63 23.28
C LEU A 204 -22.72 -12.32 23.71
N LEU A 205 -22.01 -12.94 22.76
CA LEU A 205 -20.74 -13.61 23.03
C LEU A 205 -19.54 -12.69 22.95
N GLY A 206 -19.65 -11.56 22.23
CA GLY A 206 -18.55 -10.64 22.09
C GLY A 206 -18.79 -9.43 21.20
N LEU A 207 -17.73 -8.63 21.06
CA LEU A 207 -17.68 -7.49 20.15
C LEU A 207 -16.34 -7.41 19.41
N ALA A 208 -16.36 -6.92 18.17
CA ALA A 208 -15.16 -6.65 17.37
C ALA A 208 -15.15 -5.21 16.85
N VAL A 209 -14.09 -4.45 17.14
CA VAL A 209 -13.94 -3.06 16.71
C VAL A 209 -12.71 -2.92 15.81
N GLY A 210 -12.96 -2.53 14.56
CA GLY A 210 -11.93 -2.37 13.54
C GLY A 210 -11.49 -0.92 13.39
N ASN A 211 -10.19 -0.66 13.37
CA ASN A 211 -9.61 0.67 13.11
C ASN A 211 -10.37 1.76 13.87
N ALA A 212 -10.57 1.55 15.17
CA ALA A 212 -11.67 2.15 15.92
C ALA A 212 -11.28 3.43 16.66
N PHE A 213 -12.21 4.38 16.71
CA PHE A 213 -12.06 5.58 17.53
C PHE A 213 -12.33 5.25 19.01
N LEU A 214 -11.26 4.94 19.76
CA LEU A 214 -11.34 4.50 21.17
C LEU A 214 -10.98 5.59 22.19
N SER A 215 -10.05 6.48 21.86
CA SER A 215 -9.54 7.54 22.72
C SER A 215 -9.01 8.70 21.89
N LEU A 216 -9.51 9.91 22.12
CA LEU A 216 -9.05 11.10 21.41
C LEU A 216 -7.64 11.52 21.86
N ASN A 217 -7.28 11.31 23.13
CA ASN A 217 -5.96 11.62 23.66
C ASN A 217 -4.87 10.69 23.11
N HIS A 218 -5.08 9.36 23.17
CA HIS A 218 -4.13 8.40 22.58
C HIS A 218 -4.00 8.61 21.07
N LEU A 219 -5.11 8.96 20.40
CA LEU A 219 -5.10 9.27 18.97
C LEU A 219 -4.30 10.54 18.66
N ALA A 220 -4.52 11.63 19.39
CA ALA A 220 -3.73 12.86 19.27
C ALA A 220 -2.23 12.64 19.45
N ASN A 221 -1.83 11.87 20.46
CA ASN A 221 -0.42 11.53 20.71
C ASN A 221 0.15 10.66 19.58
N SER A 222 -0.60 9.65 19.14
CA SER A 222 -0.17 8.73 18.09
C SER A 222 0.08 9.42 16.73
N TYR A 223 -0.62 10.51 16.40
CA TYR A 223 -0.41 11.23 15.14
C TYR A 223 0.99 11.84 15.03
N VAL A 224 1.57 12.34 16.13
CA VAL A 224 2.93 12.90 16.13
C VAL A 224 3.97 11.82 15.87
N ASN A 225 3.80 10.65 16.50
CA ASN A 225 4.64 9.48 16.24
C ASN A 225 4.50 9.01 14.78
N MET A 226 3.27 8.80 14.31
CA MET A 226 3.00 8.42 12.92
C MET A 226 3.59 9.45 11.93
N ALA A 227 3.59 10.75 12.25
CA ALA A 227 4.12 11.81 11.38
C ALA A 227 5.60 11.61 11.06
N MET A 228 6.41 11.26 12.06
CA MET A 228 7.83 10.97 11.86
C MET A 228 8.01 9.69 11.05
N TYR A 229 7.39 8.59 11.49
CA TYR A 229 7.69 7.26 10.97
C TYR A 229 6.88 6.87 9.72
N ARG A 230 5.99 7.75 9.24
CA ARG A 230 5.42 7.75 7.87
C ARG A 230 6.00 8.88 7.00
N GLY A 231 7.09 9.52 7.43
CA GLY A 231 7.85 10.49 6.63
C GLY A 231 7.17 11.84 6.37
N VAL A 232 6.11 12.19 7.10
CA VAL A 232 5.33 13.43 6.94
C VAL A 232 6.09 14.66 7.46
N ILE A 233 6.77 14.53 8.60
CA ILE A 233 7.62 15.58 9.20
C ILE A 233 9.10 15.17 9.19
N GLY A 234 9.99 16.13 9.43
CA GLY A 234 11.45 15.92 9.42
C GLY A 234 12.02 15.65 10.80
N ILE A 235 13.28 15.18 10.82
CA ILE A 235 14.03 14.95 12.06
C ILE A 235 14.17 16.25 12.87
N GLU A 236 14.30 17.42 12.24
CA GLU A 236 14.42 18.68 13.00
C GLU A 236 13.09 19.12 13.64
N ASP A 237 11.95 18.78 13.03
CA ASP A 237 10.63 19.05 13.61
C ASP A 237 10.41 18.17 14.86
N MET A 238 10.89 16.92 14.82
CA MET A 238 10.88 16.00 15.95
C MET A 238 11.90 16.33 17.03
N ASN A 239 13.10 16.83 16.67
CA ASN A 239 14.03 17.43 17.63
C ASN A 239 13.37 18.64 18.32
N PHE A 240 12.71 19.54 17.58
CA PHE A 240 11.98 20.66 18.20
C PHE A 240 10.91 20.16 19.18
N LEU A 241 10.12 19.15 18.81
CA LEU A 241 9.11 18.53 19.68
C LEU A 241 9.73 17.88 20.92
N ASN A 242 10.87 17.19 20.78
CA ASN A 242 11.63 16.61 21.89
C ASN A 242 12.11 17.69 22.87
N ASP A 243 12.81 18.70 22.33
CA ASP A 243 13.61 19.66 23.11
C ASP A 243 12.76 20.79 23.71
N ASN A 244 11.52 20.99 23.24
CA ASN A 244 10.66 22.12 23.61
C ASN A 244 9.22 21.73 24.01
N CYS A 245 8.74 20.57 23.58
CA CYS A 245 7.32 20.18 23.69
C CYS A 245 7.09 18.91 24.52
N CYS A 246 8.14 18.39 25.15
CA CYS A 246 8.08 17.27 26.09
C CYS A 246 8.70 17.68 27.46
N PRO A 247 8.18 17.19 28.61
CA PRO A 247 8.84 17.38 29.90
C PRO A 247 10.18 16.62 30.00
N ASP A 248 11.11 17.17 30.79
CA ASP A 248 12.51 16.75 30.85
C ASP A 248 12.73 15.24 31.07
N ASN A 249 13.60 14.65 30.24
CA ASN A 249 14.09 13.26 30.28
C ASN A 249 13.17 12.13 29.78
N ALA A 250 11.99 12.44 29.22
CA ALA A 250 11.20 11.43 28.48
C ALA A 250 11.57 11.44 26.97
N PRO A 251 11.71 10.28 26.30
CA PRO A 251 11.86 10.23 24.84
C PRO A 251 10.63 10.79 24.12
N VAL A 252 10.83 11.58 23.05
CA VAL A 252 9.77 12.29 22.29
C VAL A 252 8.54 11.44 21.95
N GLN A 253 8.73 10.14 21.73
CA GLN A 253 7.66 9.23 21.30
C GLN A 253 6.69 8.82 22.42
N ASN A 254 7.03 9.14 23.68
CA ASN A 254 6.20 8.86 24.87
C ASN A 254 5.47 10.11 25.42
N CYS A 255 5.58 11.26 24.75
CA CYS A 255 5.13 12.55 25.28
C CYS A 255 3.62 12.78 25.07
N ASN A 256 2.98 13.50 26.01
CA ASN A 256 1.54 13.75 25.97
C ASN A 256 1.17 14.98 25.13
N PHE A 257 1.27 14.87 23.80
CA PHE A 257 0.96 15.96 22.87
C PHE A 257 -0.49 16.46 22.94
N SER A 258 -1.45 15.65 23.42
CA SER A 258 -2.84 16.09 23.64
C SER A 258 -2.97 17.22 24.66
N ASP A 259 -1.99 17.40 25.56
CA ASP A 259 -1.95 18.53 26.49
C ASP A 259 -1.80 19.89 25.77
N TYR A 260 -1.41 19.91 24.49
CA TYR A 260 -1.35 21.11 23.65
C TYR A 260 -2.61 21.37 22.81
N LEU A 261 -3.56 20.42 22.77
CA LEU A 261 -4.78 20.52 21.96
C LEU A 261 -6.05 20.69 22.81
N THR A 262 -7.06 21.32 22.24
CA THR A 262 -8.48 21.18 22.60
C THR A 262 -9.26 20.65 21.39
N HIS A 263 -10.51 20.26 21.61
CA HIS A 263 -11.43 19.84 20.56
C HIS A 263 -12.84 20.38 20.86
N ASP A 264 -13.72 20.35 19.85
CA ASP A 264 -15.16 20.53 20.03
C ASP A 264 -15.93 19.21 19.86
N SER A 265 -17.27 19.27 19.96
CA SER A 265 -18.15 18.11 19.83
C SER A 265 -18.33 17.60 18.39
N GLN A 266 -17.67 18.22 17.42
CA GLN A 266 -17.56 17.74 16.04
C GLN A 266 -16.16 17.13 15.76
N LEU A 267 -15.36 16.89 16.82
CA LEU A 267 -13.98 16.36 16.76
C LEU A 267 -12.96 17.28 16.05
N ASN A 268 -13.25 18.56 15.82
CA ASN A 268 -12.26 19.48 15.25
C ASN A 268 -11.22 19.84 16.32
N PHE A 269 -9.95 19.52 16.08
CA PHE A 269 -8.86 19.96 16.95
C PHE A 269 -8.58 21.46 16.82
N ARG A 270 -8.14 22.06 17.93
CA ARG A 270 -7.73 23.46 18.05
C ARG A 270 -6.51 23.55 18.96
N ALA A 271 -5.51 24.34 18.60
CA ALA A 271 -4.35 24.59 19.46
C ALA A 271 -4.82 25.31 20.74
N LYS A 272 -4.28 24.92 21.90
CA LYS A 272 -4.41 25.72 23.13
C LYS A 272 -3.62 27.03 22.96
N THR A 273 -4.11 28.09 23.61
CA THR A 273 -3.44 29.39 23.65
C THR A 273 -2.48 29.45 24.83
N TYR A 274 -1.21 29.78 24.57
CA TYR A 274 -0.17 29.97 25.58
C TYR A 274 0.40 31.39 25.48
N SER A 275 0.72 31.99 26.63
CA SER A 275 1.50 33.23 26.70
C SER A 275 3.00 33.00 26.43
N ASP A 276 3.45 31.75 26.58
CA ASP A 276 4.77 31.25 26.23
C ASP A 276 4.85 31.01 24.71
N PRO A 277 5.71 31.74 23.97
CA PRO A 277 5.80 31.61 22.51
C PRO A 277 6.25 30.22 22.04
N VAL A 278 7.07 29.53 22.82
CA VAL A 278 7.58 28.19 22.49
C VAL A 278 6.47 27.17 22.64
N LYS A 279 5.70 27.23 23.74
CA LYS A 279 4.52 26.37 23.91
C LYS A 279 3.42 26.66 22.90
N GLN A 280 3.30 27.90 22.42
CA GLN A 280 2.41 28.21 21.30
C GLN A 280 2.90 27.61 19.98
N GLN A 281 4.20 27.61 19.72
CA GLN A 281 4.79 26.92 18.56
C GLN A 281 4.55 25.40 18.62
N CYS A 282 4.77 24.77 19.78
CA CYS A 282 4.40 23.37 20.03
C CYS A 282 2.92 23.11 19.68
N ALA A 283 1.99 23.90 20.23
CA ALA A 283 0.57 23.74 20.00
C ALA A 283 0.18 23.92 18.52
N ASN A 284 0.83 24.85 17.81
CA ASN A 284 0.58 25.08 16.39
C ASN A 284 1.13 23.94 15.51
N LEU A 285 2.31 23.38 15.85
CA LEU A 285 2.91 22.26 15.12
C LEU A 285 2.12 20.96 15.32
N ILE A 286 1.78 20.63 16.58
CA ILE A 286 0.95 19.48 16.95
C ILE A 286 -0.44 19.60 16.30
N LEU A 287 -1.03 20.81 16.28
CA LEU A 287 -2.27 21.07 15.56
C LEU A 287 -2.13 20.85 14.05
N GLY A 288 -1.02 21.29 13.43
CA GLY A 288 -0.76 21.09 12.01
C GLY A 288 -0.75 19.60 11.63
N ILE A 289 -0.08 18.78 12.45
CA ILE A 289 -0.04 17.32 12.31
C ILE A 289 -1.46 16.73 12.45
N ALA A 290 -2.20 17.08 13.50
CA ALA A 290 -3.53 16.54 13.77
C ALA A 290 -4.61 16.99 12.76
N ASN A 291 -4.61 18.27 12.35
CA ASN A 291 -5.55 18.80 11.35
C ASN A 291 -5.26 18.32 9.93
N GLY A 292 -4.07 17.75 9.70
CA GLY A 292 -3.77 16.88 8.56
C GLY A 292 -4.65 15.63 8.46
N GLN A 293 -5.51 15.35 9.45
CA GLN A 293 -6.56 14.32 9.37
C GLN A 293 -7.98 14.90 9.32
N PHE A 294 -8.33 15.85 10.17
CA PHE A 294 -9.73 16.23 10.38
C PHE A 294 -10.28 17.29 9.42
N THR A 295 -9.43 18.04 8.71
CA THR A 295 -9.93 19.08 7.79
C THR A 295 -10.65 18.48 6.59
N THR A 296 -11.94 18.82 6.43
CA THR A 296 -12.85 18.31 5.40
C THR A 296 -12.77 19.10 4.09
N GLY A 297 -11.56 19.49 3.65
CA GLY A 297 -11.42 20.29 2.43
C GLY A 297 -10.03 20.45 1.78
N ILE A 298 -8.92 20.10 2.42
CA ILE A 298 -7.53 20.22 1.90
C ILE A 298 -6.72 18.98 2.38
N PRO A 299 -5.77 18.41 1.60
CA PRO A 299 -5.40 16.98 1.73
C PRO A 299 -4.52 16.59 2.94
N GLY A 300 -5.16 16.23 4.05
CA GLY A 300 -5.33 14.81 4.39
C GLY A 300 -4.10 13.89 4.60
N TYR A 301 -2.93 14.39 4.99
CA TYR A 301 -1.62 13.70 5.00
C TYR A 301 -1.52 12.19 5.35
N PHE A 302 -2.38 11.62 6.20
CA PHE A 302 -2.41 10.16 6.49
C PHE A 302 -3.65 9.40 5.99
N LYS A 303 -4.58 10.04 5.26
CA LYS A 303 -5.75 9.37 4.63
C LYS A 303 -5.37 8.49 3.42
N PHE A 304 -4.12 8.06 3.34
CA PHE A 304 -3.41 7.87 2.08
C PHE A 304 -2.60 6.57 1.95
N TYR A 305 -2.56 5.72 2.98
CA TYR A 305 -2.14 4.35 2.77
C TYR A 305 -3.35 3.51 2.36
N VAL A 306 -3.17 2.73 1.30
CA VAL A 306 -4.13 1.85 0.62
C VAL A 306 -5.44 2.51 0.10
N ASP A 307 -6.27 3.14 0.93
CA ASP A 307 -7.70 3.35 0.66
C ASP A 307 -8.06 4.41 -0.41
N LEU A 308 -7.27 5.48 -0.59
CA LEU A 308 -7.63 6.64 -1.45
C LEU A 308 -6.53 7.07 -2.45
N ASP A 309 -5.75 6.11 -2.95
CA ASP A 309 -4.72 6.34 -3.99
C ASP A 309 -5.33 6.54 -5.41
N CYS A 310 -6.23 7.51 -5.57
CA CYS A 310 -7.10 7.61 -6.75
C CYS A 310 -7.13 9.02 -7.39
N TYR A 311 -6.62 9.13 -8.61
CA TYR A 311 -6.60 10.33 -9.45
C TYR A 311 -7.94 10.57 -10.18
N VAL A 312 -9.03 10.75 -9.42
CA VAL A 312 -10.37 11.03 -9.97
C VAL A 312 -10.68 12.53 -9.89
N PRO A 313 -11.20 13.18 -10.95
CA PRO A 313 -11.73 14.54 -10.87
C PRO A 313 -12.89 14.60 -9.87
N TYR A 314 -12.92 15.62 -9.02
CA TYR A 314 -13.99 15.82 -8.02
C TYR A 314 -15.38 15.91 -8.67
N ASP A 315 -15.42 16.42 -9.91
CA ASP A 315 -16.60 16.49 -10.77
C ASP A 315 -17.07 15.12 -11.30
N GLU A 316 -16.21 14.11 -11.48
CA GLU A 316 -16.67 12.75 -11.80
C GLU A 316 -17.28 12.01 -10.58
N LEU A 317 -16.92 12.43 -9.37
CA LEU A 317 -17.49 11.92 -8.10
C LEU A 317 -18.72 12.71 -7.61
N GLY A 318 -19.17 13.75 -8.34
CA GLY A 318 -20.25 14.62 -7.87
C GLY A 318 -21.16 15.27 -8.93
N THR A 319 -20.83 15.24 -10.22
CA THR A 319 -21.69 15.87 -11.26
C THR A 319 -22.84 14.96 -11.70
N SER A 320 -23.98 15.59 -12.01
CA SER A 320 -25.17 14.87 -12.41
C SER A 320 -25.00 14.19 -13.78
N ARG A 321 -25.16 12.85 -13.80
CA ARG A 321 -25.77 11.92 -14.80
C ARG A 321 -25.88 12.27 -16.31
N LYS A 322 -25.98 13.53 -16.72
CA LYS A 322 -26.15 14.00 -18.11
C LYS A 322 -24.86 14.07 -18.92
N ASP A 323 -23.68 14.20 -18.30
CA ASP A 323 -22.45 14.50 -19.03
C ASP A 323 -21.54 13.28 -19.26
N LEU A 324 -21.50 12.31 -18.32
CA LEU A 324 -20.89 10.98 -18.55
C LEU A 324 -21.47 10.27 -19.79
N LEU A 325 -22.75 10.47 -20.10
CA LEU A 325 -23.41 9.92 -21.29
C LEU A 325 -23.03 10.64 -22.60
N LYS A 326 -22.29 11.76 -22.55
CA LYS A 326 -21.85 12.54 -23.72
C LYS A 326 -20.42 12.24 -24.14
N ASP A 327 -19.56 11.70 -23.28
CA ASP A 327 -18.20 11.34 -23.69
C ASP A 327 -18.27 10.31 -24.84
N ALA A 328 -17.51 10.55 -25.90
CA ALA A 328 -17.40 9.63 -27.02
C ALA A 328 -16.68 8.34 -26.60
N ARG A 329 -15.69 8.45 -25.69
CA ARG A 329 -14.86 7.34 -25.20
C ARG A 329 -15.62 6.39 -24.29
N TYR A 330 -16.53 6.93 -23.46
CA TYR A 330 -17.45 6.10 -22.68
C TYR A 330 -18.43 5.35 -23.58
N ARG A 331 -18.87 5.96 -24.69
CA ARG A 331 -19.73 5.29 -25.67
C ARG A 331 -18.97 4.23 -26.48
N GLU A 332 -17.75 4.54 -26.94
CA GLU A 332 -16.84 3.60 -27.62
C GLU A 332 -16.55 2.36 -26.76
N ALA A 333 -16.19 2.54 -25.49
CA ALA A 333 -16.03 1.44 -24.53
C ALA A 333 -17.33 0.67 -24.25
N MET A 334 -18.47 1.37 -24.13
CA MET A 334 -19.77 0.73 -23.87
C MET A 334 -20.40 0.11 -25.12
N ASP A 335 -19.96 0.42 -26.34
CA ASP A 335 -20.42 -0.19 -27.59
C ASP A 335 -19.60 -1.45 -27.91
N LEU A 336 -18.31 -1.48 -27.56
CA LEU A 336 -17.52 -2.72 -27.47
C LEU A 336 -18.17 -3.73 -26.50
N LEU A 337 -18.68 -3.26 -25.35
CA LEU A 337 -19.39 -4.07 -24.35
C LEU A 337 -20.87 -4.39 -24.70
N LYS A 338 -21.35 -4.03 -25.90
CA LYS A 338 -22.70 -4.37 -26.40
C LYS A 338 -22.68 -5.35 -27.58
N GLY A 339 -21.49 -5.72 -28.08
CA GLY A 339 -21.37 -6.87 -28.98
C GLY A 339 -21.96 -8.11 -28.32
N GLU A 340 -22.80 -8.85 -29.05
CA GLU A 340 -23.55 -9.96 -28.47
C GLU A 340 -22.65 -11.16 -28.16
N GLN A 341 -22.94 -11.83 -27.05
CA GLN A 341 -22.24 -13.01 -26.51
C GLN A 341 -20.79 -12.74 -26.08
N THR A 342 -20.55 -12.90 -24.77
CA THR A 342 -19.21 -13.21 -24.26
C THR A 342 -18.71 -14.48 -24.96
N PRO A 343 -17.61 -14.43 -25.73
CA PRO A 343 -17.01 -15.64 -26.26
C PRO A 343 -16.61 -16.54 -25.09
N ILE A 344 -16.99 -17.82 -25.16
CA ILE A 344 -16.25 -18.84 -24.43
C ILE A 344 -14.86 -18.82 -25.09
N LEU A 345 -13.84 -18.43 -24.33
CA LEU A 345 -12.50 -18.29 -24.88
C LEU A 345 -12.01 -19.66 -25.37
N ASP A 346 -11.54 -19.67 -26.63
CA ASP A 346 -11.03 -20.87 -27.29
C ASP A 346 -9.60 -21.12 -26.78
N GLU A 347 -9.34 -22.35 -26.32
CA GLU A 347 -8.15 -22.82 -25.58
C GLU A 347 -6.79 -22.63 -26.33
N HIS A 348 -6.81 -21.99 -27.49
CA HIS A 348 -5.73 -21.85 -28.46
C HIS A 348 -5.10 -20.44 -28.50
N LYS A 349 -5.56 -19.48 -27.68
CA LYS A 349 -5.13 -18.07 -27.77
C LYS A 349 -4.56 -17.51 -26.47
N LEU A 350 -3.23 -17.54 -26.36
CA LEU A 350 -2.50 -17.28 -25.11
C LEU A 350 -2.08 -15.80 -24.90
N PHE A 351 -2.80 -14.85 -25.50
CA PHE A 351 -2.51 -13.44 -25.36
C PHE A 351 -3.59 -12.74 -24.53
N VAL A 352 -3.16 -11.89 -23.59
CA VAL A 352 -4.05 -11.04 -22.81
C VAL A 352 -3.50 -9.63 -22.84
N ASP A 353 -4.31 -8.65 -23.26
CA ASP A 353 -3.92 -7.23 -23.22
C ASP A 353 -3.96 -6.69 -21.80
N GLN A 354 -2.91 -6.98 -21.04
CA GLN A 354 -2.66 -6.40 -19.71
C GLN A 354 -2.70 -4.87 -19.75
N GLY A 355 -2.27 -4.24 -20.86
CA GLY A 355 -2.29 -2.79 -21.02
C GLY A 355 -3.70 -2.20 -21.02
N SER A 356 -4.71 -2.94 -21.49
CA SER A 356 -6.12 -2.53 -21.43
C SER A 356 -6.69 -2.52 -20.00
N LEU A 357 -6.25 -3.46 -19.16
CA LEU A 357 -6.83 -3.76 -17.85
C LEU A 357 -6.35 -2.80 -16.74
N VAL A 358 -5.20 -2.15 -16.92
CA VAL A 358 -4.64 -1.17 -15.97
C VAL A 358 -5.60 0.01 -15.76
N ASN A 359 -6.15 0.16 -14.54
CA ASN A 359 -6.85 1.37 -14.12
C ASN A 359 -5.88 2.56 -13.99
N ARG A 360 -5.70 3.31 -15.08
CA ARG A 360 -4.85 4.52 -15.14
C ARG A 360 -5.38 5.71 -14.31
N LYS A 361 -6.43 5.53 -13.50
CA LYS A 361 -6.83 6.47 -12.43
C LYS A 361 -6.26 6.09 -11.05
N SER A 362 -5.58 4.96 -10.88
CA SER A 362 -4.85 4.66 -9.63
C SER A 362 -3.46 5.30 -9.62
N THR A 363 -2.89 5.48 -8.41
CA THR A 363 -1.45 5.76 -8.24
C THR A 363 -0.58 4.50 -8.17
N ASP A 364 -1.19 3.32 -8.11
CA ASP A 364 -0.50 2.02 -8.12
C ASP A 364 -0.04 1.58 -9.52
N GLN A 365 0.86 0.60 -9.50
CA GLN A 365 1.66 0.12 -10.61
C GLN A 365 0.97 -0.72 -11.69
N PHE A 366 -0.13 -1.41 -11.36
CA PHE A 366 -0.91 -2.18 -12.33
C PHE A 366 -2.33 -1.64 -12.50
N GLY A 367 -2.62 -0.48 -11.90
CA GLY A 367 -3.95 0.08 -11.90
C GLY A 367 -4.95 -0.90 -11.30
N GLY A 368 -4.61 -1.48 -10.15
CA GLY A 368 -5.49 -2.41 -9.47
C GLY A 368 -6.60 -1.71 -8.72
N LYS A 369 -6.28 -0.64 -7.98
CA LYS A 369 -7.22 -0.07 -7.03
C LYS A 369 -8.51 0.32 -7.71
N LEU A 370 -9.60 -0.17 -7.14
CA LEU A 370 -10.95 -0.04 -7.67
C LEU A 370 -11.50 1.37 -7.40
N CYS A 371 -10.80 2.41 -7.88
CA CYS A 371 -11.05 3.84 -7.68
C CYS A 371 -12.42 4.36 -8.17
N TYR A 372 -13.26 3.45 -8.66
CA TYR A 372 -14.63 3.69 -9.09
C TYR A 372 -15.66 3.13 -8.09
N VAL A 373 -15.28 2.24 -7.17
CA VAL A 373 -16.22 1.43 -6.37
C VAL A 373 -17.20 2.26 -5.54
N GLU A 374 -16.79 3.41 -5.01
CA GLU A 374 -17.67 4.25 -4.21
C GLU A 374 -18.74 4.93 -5.10
N GLY A 375 -18.32 5.66 -6.13
CA GLY A 375 -19.25 6.25 -7.12
C GLY A 375 -20.07 5.22 -7.90
N ALA A 376 -19.53 4.01 -8.13
CA ALA A 376 -20.24 2.90 -8.77
C ALA A 376 -21.25 2.25 -7.83
N SER A 377 -20.97 2.16 -6.52
CA SER A 377 -21.94 1.74 -5.50
C SER A 377 -23.09 2.73 -5.42
N GLU A 378 -22.81 4.05 -5.38
CA GLU A 378 -23.85 5.08 -5.40
C GLU A 378 -24.66 5.05 -6.69
N ALA A 379 -24.01 4.94 -7.85
CA ALA A 379 -24.70 4.82 -9.14
C ALA A 379 -25.61 3.58 -9.19
N TYR A 380 -25.12 2.44 -8.70
CA TYR A 380 -25.84 1.18 -8.63
C TYR A 380 -27.06 1.27 -7.69
N LEU A 381 -26.84 1.69 -6.44
CA LEU A 381 -27.88 1.84 -5.42
C LEU A 381 -28.93 2.88 -5.82
N ASN A 382 -28.57 3.93 -6.55
CA ASN A 382 -29.53 4.92 -7.05
C ASN A 382 -30.43 4.44 -8.20
N ARG A 383 -30.20 3.26 -8.79
CA ARG A 383 -31.06 2.76 -9.87
C ARG A 383 -32.46 2.40 -9.36
N SER A 384 -33.48 2.78 -10.13
CA SER A 384 -34.88 2.54 -9.73
C SER A 384 -35.25 1.04 -9.59
N ASP A 385 -34.60 0.14 -10.35
CA ASP A 385 -34.81 -1.30 -10.27
C ASP A 385 -34.12 -1.91 -9.04
N VAL A 386 -32.90 -1.48 -8.72
CA VAL A 386 -32.23 -1.83 -7.47
C VAL A 386 -33.04 -1.34 -6.26
N ARG A 387 -33.47 -0.07 -6.26
CA ARG A 387 -34.31 0.50 -5.19
C ARG A 387 -35.63 -0.25 -4.99
N ARG A 388 -36.27 -0.75 -6.07
CA ARG A 388 -37.45 -1.62 -5.96
C ARG A 388 -37.11 -3.01 -5.39
N ALA A 389 -35.96 -3.58 -5.75
CA ALA A 389 -35.51 -4.86 -5.20
C ALA A 389 -35.11 -4.78 -3.71
N LEU A 390 -34.70 -3.60 -3.25
CA LEU A 390 -34.44 -3.26 -1.84
C LEU A 390 -35.65 -2.65 -1.12
N HIS A 391 -36.84 -2.71 -1.72
CA HIS A 391 -38.11 -2.24 -1.13
C HIS A 391 -38.10 -0.78 -0.64
N ILE A 392 -37.26 0.09 -1.25
CA ILE A 392 -37.10 1.49 -0.86
C ILE A 392 -38.40 2.27 -1.19
N PRO A 393 -39.00 2.98 -0.22
CA PRO A 393 -40.31 3.61 -0.38
C PRO A 393 -40.24 4.89 -1.23
N HIS A 394 -41.33 5.15 -1.97
CA HIS A 394 -41.49 6.31 -2.86
C HIS A 394 -41.29 7.68 -2.20
N VAL A 395 -41.42 7.79 -0.86
CA VAL A 395 -41.10 9.01 -0.10
C VAL A 395 -39.63 9.43 -0.25
N LEU A 396 -38.74 8.51 -0.64
CA LEU A 396 -37.32 8.76 -0.90
C LEU A 396 -37.00 8.94 -2.39
N ASP A 397 -37.95 8.91 -3.33
CA ASP A 397 -37.65 8.95 -4.78
C ASP A 397 -37.01 10.26 -5.25
N SER A 398 -37.14 11.34 -4.48
CA SER A 398 -36.41 12.61 -4.66
C SER A 398 -35.05 12.65 -3.96
N LYS A 399 -34.72 11.67 -3.11
CA LYS A 399 -33.43 11.56 -2.42
C LYS A 399 -32.50 10.63 -3.21
N ASN A 400 -31.38 11.17 -3.68
CA ASN A 400 -30.25 10.34 -4.10
C ASN A 400 -29.64 9.69 -2.85
N PHE A 401 -29.34 8.40 -2.92
CA PHE A 401 -28.52 7.71 -1.94
C PHE A 401 -27.07 8.21 -2.06
N LEU A 402 -26.44 8.49 -0.93
CA LEU A 402 -25.00 8.72 -0.78
C LEU A 402 -24.43 7.73 0.24
N LEU A 403 -23.17 7.34 0.07
CA LEU A 403 -22.46 6.45 0.99
C LEU A 403 -22.18 7.13 2.33
N CYS A 404 -21.96 8.45 2.36
CA CYS A 404 -21.84 9.24 3.59
C CYS A 404 -22.60 10.58 3.48
N GLU A 405 -23.48 10.85 4.44
CA GLU A 405 -24.45 11.96 4.41
C GLU A 405 -23.95 13.19 5.18
N TYR A 406 -23.03 13.93 4.56
CA TYR A 406 -22.34 15.05 5.20
C TYR A 406 -23.26 16.16 5.74
N ILE A 407 -24.48 16.33 5.20
CA ILE A 407 -25.46 17.32 5.68
C ILE A 407 -26.88 16.75 5.59
N PRO A 408 -27.72 16.82 6.64
CA PRO A 408 -27.43 17.35 7.98
C PRO A 408 -26.71 16.36 8.90
N ALA A 409 -26.66 15.06 8.56
CA ALA A 409 -26.36 13.99 9.52
C ALA A 409 -24.97 14.11 10.14
N THR A 410 -23.91 14.35 9.35
CA THR A 410 -22.57 14.61 9.88
C THR A 410 -22.41 16.03 10.45
N ARG A 411 -22.81 17.08 9.71
CA ARG A 411 -22.60 18.48 10.17
C ARG A 411 -23.30 18.83 11.48
N ASN A 412 -24.47 18.25 11.76
CA ASN A 412 -25.19 18.51 13.01
C ASN A 412 -24.87 17.47 14.10
N TYR A 413 -23.93 16.54 13.84
CA TYR A 413 -23.57 15.51 14.79
C TYR A 413 -22.82 16.08 16.00
N THR A 414 -23.15 15.57 17.18
CA THR A 414 -22.55 15.93 18.46
C THR A 414 -22.00 14.66 19.10
N SER A 415 -20.69 14.46 19.00
CA SER A 415 -19.97 13.40 19.72
C SER A 415 -20.06 13.63 21.22
N GLN A 416 -20.22 12.54 21.97
CA GLN A 416 -20.35 12.53 23.43
C GLN A 416 -19.26 11.68 24.10
N TYR A 417 -18.75 10.64 23.42
CA TYR A 417 -17.77 9.71 23.96
C TYR A 417 -16.38 9.91 23.34
N PHE A 418 -15.57 10.80 23.92
CA PHE A 418 -14.20 11.05 23.45
C PHE A 418 -13.17 10.04 24.02
N GLU A 419 -13.51 9.38 25.13
CA GLU A 419 -12.65 8.44 25.84
C GLU A 419 -13.48 7.22 26.28
N ASN A 420 -13.20 6.04 25.74
CA ASN A 420 -14.03 4.86 25.98
C ASN A 420 -13.60 4.03 27.21
N ALA A 421 -12.51 4.41 27.89
CA ALA A 421 -11.92 3.62 28.97
C ALA A 421 -12.91 3.32 30.12
N GLU A 422 -13.75 4.29 30.51
CA GLU A 422 -14.79 4.09 31.52
C GLU A 422 -15.82 3.04 31.11
N ILE A 423 -16.16 2.94 29.81
CA ILE A 423 -17.11 1.95 29.31
C ILE A 423 -16.49 0.55 29.39
N PHE A 424 -15.20 0.41 29.09
CA PHE A 424 -14.47 -0.85 29.30
C PHE A 424 -14.40 -1.24 30.78
N GLN A 425 -14.03 -0.32 31.69
CA GLN A 425 -14.06 -0.63 33.13
C GLN A 425 -15.47 -0.99 33.62
N TRP A 426 -16.52 -0.33 33.11
CA TRP A 426 -17.90 -0.69 33.39
C TRP A 426 -18.23 -2.12 32.88
N MET A 427 -17.84 -2.48 31.65
CA MET A 427 -18.05 -3.83 31.10
C MET A 427 -17.37 -4.90 31.97
N PHE A 428 -16.11 -4.71 32.37
CA PHE A 428 -15.40 -5.63 33.26
C PHE A 428 -16.13 -5.81 34.60
N ASN A 429 -16.66 -4.72 35.16
CA ASN A 429 -17.38 -4.72 36.43
C ASN A 429 -18.78 -5.36 36.38
N THR A 430 -19.34 -5.63 35.19
CA THR A 430 -20.62 -6.38 35.09
C THR A 430 -20.50 -7.86 35.47
N GLY A 431 -19.28 -8.42 35.39
CA GLY A 431 -19.05 -9.86 35.52
C GLY A 431 -19.59 -10.71 34.35
N TYR A 432 -20.18 -10.10 33.33
CA TYR A 432 -20.70 -10.80 32.15
C TYR A 432 -19.53 -11.29 31.25
N PRO A 433 -19.56 -12.54 30.75
CA PRO A 433 -18.48 -13.06 29.91
C PRO A 433 -18.54 -12.44 28.51
N LEU A 434 -17.43 -11.85 28.05
CA LEU A 434 -17.30 -11.28 26.71
C LEU A 434 -15.96 -11.63 26.05
N LYS A 435 -16.01 -12.00 24.78
CA LYS A 435 -14.87 -11.96 23.85
C LYS A 435 -14.80 -10.56 23.24
N VAL A 436 -13.67 -9.87 23.32
CA VAL A 436 -13.43 -8.60 22.61
C VAL A 436 -12.33 -8.81 21.59
N LEU A 437 -12.51 -8.25 20.40
CA LEU A 437 -11.45 -8.07 19.41
C LEU A 437 -11.28 -6.57 19.15
N VAL A 438 -10.06 -6.07 19.30
CA VAL A 438 -9.63 -4.78 18.76
C VAL A 438 -8.69 -5.11 17.61
N TYR A 439 -9.01 -4.72 16.38
CA TYR A 439 -8.13 -4.96 15.23
C TYR A 439 -7.84 -3.67 14.49
N ASN A 440 -6.60 -3.50 14.02
CA ASN A 440 -6.20 -2.33 13.25
C ASN A 440 -5.32 -2.76 12.07
N GLY A 441 -5.62 -2.21 10.90
CA GLY A 441 -4.61 -2.10 9.85
C GLY A 441 -3.40 -1.28 10.34
N ASP A 442 -2.18 -1.75 10.11
CA ASP A 442 -0.96 -1.07 10.56
C ASP A 442 -0.70 0.24 9.79
N ALA A 443 -1.08 0.29 8.52
CA ALA A 443 -0.89 1.41 7.62
C ALA A 443 -1.93 2.53 7.81
N ASP A 444 -3.03 2.27 8.53
CA ASP A 444 -4.08 3.28 8.78
C ASP A 444 -3.52 4.53 9.47
N GLY A 445 -3.84 5.69 8.91
CA GLY A 445 -3.59 6.99 9.51
C GLY A 445 -4.68 7.47 10.46
N ILE A 446 -5.95 7.17 10.15
CA ILE A 446 -7.14 7.82 10.70
C ILE A 446 -7.46 7.32 12.11
N CYS A 447 -7.35 6.00 12.35
CA CYS A 447 -7.52 5.37 13.65
C CYS A 447 -6.43 4.30 13.82
N ASN A 448 -5.19 4.77 13.74
CA ASN A 448 -3.97 3.97 13.66
C ASN A 448 -3.79 2.96 14.82
N HIS A 449 -3.02 1.92 14.53
CA HIS A 449 -2.75 0.81 15.45
C HIS A 449 -2.10 1.23 16.78
N LEU A 450 -1.27 2.29 16.79
CA LEU A 450 -0.60 2.77 18.00
C LEU A 450 -1.60 3.36 19.01
N SER A 451 -2.59 4.12 18.54
CA SER A 451 -3.67 4.65 19.38
C SER A 451 -4.46 3.53 20.05
N ALA A 452 -4.78 2.48 19.30
CA ALA A 452 -5.55 1.33 19.81
C ALA A 452 -4.73 0.48 20.79
N ALA A 453 -3.46 0.22 20.49
CA ALA A 453 -2.56 -0.51 21.39
C ALA A 453 -2.35 0.23 22.72
N THR A 454 -2.03 1.52 22.66
CA THR A 454 -1.84 2.37 23.85
C THR A 454 -3.13 2.45 24.69
N PHE A 455 -4.30 2.54 24.03
CA PHE A 455 -5.59 2.46 24.72
C PHE A 455 -5.78 1.12 25.44
N VAL A 456 -5.60 -0.02 24.75
CA VAL A 456 -5.78 -1.36 25.35
C VAL A 456 -4.83 -1.59 26.52
N HIS A 457 -3.55 -1.22 26.37
CA HIS A 457 -2.56 -1.31 27.46
C HIS A 457 -2.97 -0.45 28.67
N SER A 458 -3.58 0.74 28.44
CA SER A 458 -4.07 1.62 29.51
C SER A 458 -5.29 1.10 30.29
N LEU A 459 -5.97 0.04 29.82
CA LEU A 459 -7.13 -0.54 30.52
C LEU A 459 -6.76 -1.33 31.80
N GLY A 460 -5.46 -1.60 32.03
CA GLY A 460 -4.99 -2.36 33.18
C GLY A 460 -5.58 -3.77 33.22
N MET A 461 -5.42 -4.51 32.12
CA MET A 461 -5.79 -5.92 31.98
C MET A 461 -4.56 -6.81 32.20
N GLU A 462 -4.76 -8.06 32.62
CA GLU A 462 -3.72 -9.09 32.67
C GLU A 462 -3.35 -9.50 31.24
N GLN A 463 -2.09 -9.35 30.84
CA GLN A 463 -1.61 -9.83 29.55
C GLN A 463 -1.34 -11.35 29.64
N LEU A 464 -1.89 -12.10 28.68
CA LEU A 464 -1.73 -13.55 28.56
C LEU A 464 -0.49 -13.87 27.71
N LEU A 465 -0.28 -15.15 27.36
CA LEU A 465 0.84 -15.61 26.54
C LEU A 465 2.22 -15.22 27.10
N ASP A 466 2.37 -15.27 28.43
CA ASP A 466 3.59 -14.86 29.16
C ASP A 466 4.06 -13.42 28.87
N GLY A 467 3.12 -12.51 28.56
CA GLY A 467 3.43 -11.12 28.21
C GLY A 467 3.92 -10.91 26.77
N LYS A 468 3.71 -11.91 25.89
CA LYS A 468 4.23 -11.92 24.52
C LYS A 468 3.13 -11.69 23.49
N ARG A 469 3.45 -10.81 22.55
CA ARG A 469 2.85 -10.69 21.23
C ARG A 469 3.34 -11.84 20.36
N VAL A 470 2.44 -12.47 19.60
CA VAL A 470 2.76 -13.59 18.69
C VAL A 470 2.27 -13.30 17.29
N ASP A 471 2.94 -13.85 16.29
CA ASP A 471 2.54 -13.79 14.89
C ASP A 471 1.25 -14.57 14.63
N TRP A 472 0.43 -14.09 13.68
CA TRP A 472 -0.68 -14.87 13.12
C TRP A 472 -0.58 -14.97 11.61
N LYS A 473 -0.96 -16.12 11.06
CA LYS A 473 -0.67 -16.50 9.67
C LYS A 473 -1.92 -16.68 8.84
N TYR A 474 -1.91 -16.15 7.62
CA TYR A 474 -2.92 -16.47 6.63
C TYR A 474 -2.58 -17.78 5.92
N HIS A 475 -3.59 -18.62 5.72
CA HIS A 475 -3.49 -19.89 5.01
C HIS A 475 -4.34 -19.85 3.74
N LYS A 476 -3.78 -20.30 2.63
CA LYS A 476 -4.47 -20.48 1.34
C LYS A 476 -4.09 -21.83 0.75
N GLU A 477 -5.01 -22.52 0.06
CA GLU A 477 -4.73 -23.86 -0.45
C GLU A 477 -3.55 -23.88 -1.44
N ASN A 478 -2.60 -24.79 -1.21
CA ASN A 478 -1.32 -24.94 -1.93
C ASN A 478 -0.26 -23.85 -1.65
N TYR A 479 -0.51 -22.93 -0.71
CA TYR A 479 0.42 -21.88 -0.31
C TYR A 479 0.95 -22.03 1.13
N VAL A 480 2.23 -21.71 1.31
CA VAL A 480 2.94 -21.64 2.59
C VAL A 480 2.27 -20.57 3.47
N PRO A 481 2.07 -20.81 4.79
CA PRO A 481 1.46 -19.81 5.67
C PRO A 481 2.33 -18.56 5.88
N THR A 482 1.87 -17.43 5.37
CA THR A 482 2.51 -16.10 5.50
C THR A 482 2.03 -15.38 6.77
N THR A 483 2.91 -14.65 7.45
CA THR A 483 2.54 -13.80 8.59
C THR A 483 1.77 -12.57 8.11
N LEU A 484 0.53 -12.40 8.57
CA LEU A 484 -0.31 -11.25 8.21
C LEU A 484 -0.42 -10.20 9.32
N GLY A 485 0.25 -10.42 10.44
CA GLY A 485 0.34 -9.49 11.55
C GLY A 485 0.52 -10.20 12.87
N PHE A 486 0.13 -9.54 13.95
CA PHE A 486 0.42 -10.00 15.31
C PHE A 486 -0.79 -9.88 16.22
N VAL A 487 -0.86 -10.75 17.24
CA VAL A 487 -1.88 -10.77 18.28
C VAL A 487 -1.26 -10.68 19.67
N GLU A 488 -1.79 -9.78 20.49
CA GLU A 488 -1.66 -9.80 21.95
C GLU A 488 -3.01 -10.22 22.56
N LYS A 489 -3.00 -10.92 23.70
CA LYS A 489 -4.22 -11.38 24.37
C LYS A 489 -4.25 -10.95 25.82
N PHE A 490 -5.43 -10.56 26.30
CA PHE A 490 -5.64 -9.97 27.62
C PHE A 490 -6.86 -10.56 28.33
N ARG A 491 -6.89 -10.47 29.67
CA ARG A 491 -8.02 -10.84 30.53
C ARG A 491 -8.26 -9.79 31.62
N LYS A 492 -9.53 -9.57 31.97
CA LYS A 492 -9.91 -8.87 33.21
C LYS A 492 -11.27 -9.39 33.68
N GLY A 493 -11.27 -10.14 34.79
CA GLY A 493 -12.43 -10.92 35.21
C GLY A 493 -12.88 -11.90 34.12
N ASN A 494 -14.18 -11.90 33.81
CA ASN A 494 -14.77 -12.77 32.79
C ASN A 494 -14.64 -12.23 31.34
N VAL A 495 -14.05 -11.03 31.15
CA VAL A 495 -13.81 -10.46 29.83
C VAL A 495 -12.40 -10.82 29.35
N THR A 496 -12.29 -11.23 28.09
CA THR A 496 -11.00 -11.40 27.40
C THR A 496 -10.96 -10.55 26.14
N LEU A 497 -9.80 -9.95 25.86
CA LEU A 497 -9.60 -9.04 24.73
C LEU A 497 -8.41 -9.52 23.92
N ASP A 498 -8.59 -9.71 22.62
CA ASP A 498 -7.51 -9.91 21.67
C ASP A 498 -7.25 -8.57 20.94
N LEU A 499 -5.99 -8.15 20.88
CA LEU A 499 -5.53 -6.97 20.15
C LEU A 499 -4.75 -7.45 18.93
N LEU A 500 -5.23 -7.16 17.72
CA LEU A 500 -4.64 -7.58 16.45
C LEU A 500 -4.11 -6.39 15.65
N THR A 501 -2.96 -6.58 15.01
CA THR A 501 -2.57 -5.79 13.84
C THR A 501 -2.65 -6.63 12.57
N LEU A 502 -2.88 -5.95 11.43
CA LEU A 502 -2.83 -6.53 10.09
C LEU A 502 -1.86 -5.73 9.22
N ILE A 503 -0.83 -6.40 8.69
CA ILE A 503 0.24 -5.79 7.88
C ILE A 503 -0.27 -5.49 6.48
N GLY A 504 -0.16 -4.23 6.05
CA GLY A 504 -0.75 -3.73 4.80
C GLY A 504 -2.24 -3.39 4.91
N GLY A 505 -2.85 -3.50 6.09
CA GLY A 505 -4.20 -3.03 6.32
C GLY A 505 -4.22 -1.52 6.49
N ALA A 506 -5.15 -0.82 5.84
CA ALA A 506 -5.43 0.59 6.09
C ALA A 506 -6.68 0.74 6.97
N HIS A 507 -7.49 1.78 6.75
CA HIS A 507 -8.67 2.05 7.57
C HIS A 507 -9.77 1.00 7.31
N ILE A 508 -9.87 0.56 6.05
CA ILE A 508 -10.88 -0.38 5.58
C ILE A 508 -10.27 -1.78 5.36
N VAL A 509 -9.77 -2.37 6.45
CA VAL A 509 -9.09 -3.70 6.45
C VAL A 509 -9.77 -4.77 5.57
N PRO A 510 -11.11 -4.96 5.56
CA PRO A 510 -11.72 -6.00 4.73
C PRO A 510 -11.68 -5.71 3.22
N ARG A 511 -11.59 -4.43 2.83
CA ARG A 511 -11.29 -4.00 1.45
C ARG A 511 -9.82 -4.24 1.13
N ASN A 512 -8.92 -3.90 2.07
CA ASN A 512 -7.48 -3.92 1.82
C ASN A 512 -6.88 -5.34 1.79
N LEU A 513 -7.38 -6.21 2.66
CA LEU A 513 -6.89 -7.57 2.91
C LEU A 513 -8.07 -8.55 2.98
N PRO A 514 -8.83 -8.76 1.88
CA PRO A 514 -10.12 -9.46 1.92
C PRO A 514 -10.02 -10.90 2.43
N GLY A 515 -9.06 -11.69 1.93
CA GLY A 515 -8.80 -13.06 2.40
C GLY A 515 -8.37 -13.13 3.87
N PRO A 516 -7.31 -12.41 4.29
CA PRO A 516 -6.90 -12.34 5.69
C PRO A 516 -8.00 -11.83 6.62
N GLY A 517 -8.82 -10.86 6.18
CA GLY A 517 -9.96 -10.33 6.93
C GLY A 517 -11.07 -11.37 7.16
N LEU A 518 -11.40 -12.17 6.15
CA LEU A 518 -12.32 -13.31 6.31
C LEU A 518 -11.78 -14.34 7.31
N GLN A 519 -10.49 -14.71 7.21
CA GLN A 519 -9.87 -15.65 8.14
C GLN A 519 -9.86 -15.11 9.57
N MET A 520 -9.53 -13.82 9.76
CA MET A 520 -9.56 -13.15 11.06
C MET A 520 -10.92 -13.26 11.74
N ILE A 521 -12.02 -12.96 11.02
CA ILE A 521 -13.37 -13.01 11.59
C ILE A 521 -13.84 -14.45 11.82
N ALA A 522 -13.60 -15.36 10.88
CA ALA A 522 -13.90 -16.79 11.07
C ALA A 522 -13.23 -17.33 12.35
N ASN A 523 -11.98 -16.93 12.61
CA ASN A 523 -11.23 -17.34 13.78
C ASN A 523 -11.63 -16.57 15.06
N PHE A 524 -12.09 -15.32 14.99
CA PHE A 524 -12.66 -14.62 16.16
C PHE A 524 -13.98 -15.25 16.64
N LEU A 525 -14.84 -15.66 15.69
CA LEU A 525 -16.11 -16.32 15.99
C LEU A 525 -15.89 -17.68 16.68
N SER A 526 -14.78 -18.38 16.38
CA SER A 526 -14.43 -19.68 16.94
C SER A 526 -14.27 -19.67 18.48
N GLU A 527 -14.24 -20.87 19.08
CA GLU A 527 -13.96 -21.02 20.51
C GLU A 527 -12.48 -20.80 20.84
N ASN A 528 -11.57 -21.31 20.00
CA ASN A 528 -10.12 -21.30 20.28
C ASN A 528 -9.46 -19.94 20.03
N ARG A 529 -10.04 -19.10 19.15
CA ARG A 529 -9.46 -17.85 18.65
C ARG A 529 -8.00 -17.98 18.21
N ASN A 530 -7.69 -19.08 17.53
CA ASN A 530 -6.42 -19.26 16.83
C ASN A 530 -6.49 -18.55 15.48
N TYR A 531 -5.96 -17.33 15.40
CA TYR A 531 -6.01 -16.54 14.17
C TYR A 531 -5.22 -17.16 13.01
N SER A 532 -4.28 -18.08 13.30
CA SER A 532 -3.55 -18.90 12.32
C SER A 532 -4.28 -20.21 11.95
N GLN A 533 -5.58 -20.36 12.23
CA GLN A 533 -6.36 -21.48 11.72
C GLN A 533 -6.82 -21.19 10.28
N ALA A 534 -6.59 -22.14 9.37
CA ALA A 534 -7.02 -22.02 7.99
C ALA A 534 -8.56 -22.00 7.85
N LEU A 535 -9.05 -21.33 6.80
CA LEU A 535 -10.46 -21.42 6.42
C LEU A 535 -10.82 -22.87 6.03
N PRO A 536 -12.04 -23.37 6.37
CA PRO A 536 -12.45 -24.75 6.10
C PRO A 536 -12.92 -24.97 4.65
N PHE A 537 -12.63 -24.05 3.73
CA PHE A 537 -12.99 -24.09 2.31
C PHE A 537 -11.99 -23.27 1.47
N ASP A 538 -11.75 -23.68 0.22
CA ASP A 538 -10.97 -22.90 -0.75
C ASP A 538 -11.88 -22.00 -1.60
N PRO A 539 -11.55 -20.70 -1.81
CA PRO A 539 -12.32 -19.81 -2.67
C PRO A 539 -12.14 -19.94 -4.20
N ALA A 540 -11.08 -20.56 -4.79
CA ALA A 540 -10.86 -20.47 -6.25
C ALA A 540 -9.89 -21.52 -6.90
N ALA A 541 -10.35 -22.34 -7.88
CA ALA A 541 -9.50 -23.27 -8.67
C ALA A 541 -10.08 -23.87 -9.99
N GLN A 542 -9.31 -23.92 -11.12
CA GLN A 542 -9.26 -25.01 -12.18
C GLN A 542 -8.26 -24.85 -13.40
N LYS A 543 -7.56 -25.96 -13.82
CA LYS A 543 -6.52 -26.27 -14.90
C LYS A 543 -6.88 -26.68 -16.35
N ALA A 544 -6.05 -26.29 -17.35
CA ALA A 544 -5.71 -26.94 -18.64
C ALA A 544 -4.28 -26.49 -19.16
N GLU A 545 -3.76 -27.06 -20.27
CA GLU A 545 -2.31 -27.09 -20.70
C GLU A 545 -1.95 -26.62 -22.16
N VAL A 546 -0.66 -26.26 -22.43
CA VAL A 546 -0.12 -25.64 -23.71
C VAL A 546 1.14 -26.33 -24.35
N LYS A 547 1.50 -26.13 -25.65
CA LYS A 547 2.85 -26.43 -26.28
C LYS A 547 3.30 -25.48 -27.46
N ASN A 548 4.59 -25.53 -27.88
CA ASN A 548 5.41 -24.59 -28.74
C ASN A 548 6.07 -25.33 -29.98
N PRO A 549 7.14 -24.92 -30.78
CA PRO A 549 8.09 -23.75 -30.82
C PRO A 549 8.61 -23.25 -32.26
N VAL A 550 9.83 -22.63 -32.33
CA VAL A 550 10.92 -22.42 -33.38
C VAL A 550 11.09 -21.17 -34.35
N PRO A 551 12.32 -20.56 -34.48
CA PRO A 551 12.71 -19.35 -35.29
C PRO A 551 13.57 -19.69 -36.58
N PRO A 552 14.53 -18.92 -37.23
CA PRO A 552 15.54 -17.85 -36.87
C PRO A 552 15.43 -16.54 -37.77
N THR A 553 16.40 -15.66 -38.18
CA THR A 553 17.91 -15.55 -38.24
C THR A 553 18.41 -14.05 -38.44
N LYS A 554 19.72 -13.77 -38.78
CA LYS A 554 20.44 -12.47 -38.54
C LYS A 554 21.34 -11.82 -39.64
N VAL A 555 21.74 -10.52 -39.45
CA VAL A 555 22.76 -9.73 -40.23
C VAL A 555 23.69 -8.83 -39.33
N SER A 556 24.26 -7.67 -39.79
CA SER A 556 25.59 -7.13 -39.38
C SER A 556 25.70 -5.70 -38.78
N LYS A 557 26.87 -5.00 -38.88
CA LYS A 557 27.64 -4.55 -37.69
C LYS A 557 27.71 -3.06 -37.20
N SER A 558 26.74 -2.17 -37.47
CA SER A 558 26.51 -0.95 -36.63
C SER A 558 25.03 -0.68 -36.43
N ASP A 559 24.28 -1.05 -37.48
CA ASP A 559 23.05 -1.82 -37.40
C ASP A 559 23.11 -3.07 -36.47
N HIS A 560 24.28 -3.38 -35.86
CA HIS A 560 24.53 -4.53 -34.99
C HIS A 560 23.77 -4.47 -33.70
N ASP A 561 24.01 -3.38 -32.96
CA ASP A 561 23.56 -3.24 -31.59
C ASP A 561 22.14 -2.68 -31.62
N LYS A 562 21.75 -2.02 -32.73
CA LYS A 562 20.39 -1.56 -32.98
C LYS A 562 19.41 -2.73 -32.98
N ILE A 563 18.50 -2.73 -32.02
CA ILE A 563 17.43 -3.72 -31.90
C ILE A 563 16.33 -3.34 -32.89
N TRP A 564 16.34 -3.97 -34.06
CA TRP A 564 15.37 -3.75 -35.13
C TRP A 564 13.97 -4.22 -34.72
N ASP A 565 13.85 -5.51 -34.40
CA ASP A 565 12.61 -6.16 -33.96
C ASP A 565 12.81 -6.82 -32.59
N LEU A 566 12.11 -6.32 -31.57
CA LEU A 566 12.11 -6.90 -30.22
C LEU A 566 11.02 -8.00 -30.13
N PRO A 567 11.36 -9.29 -29.89
CA PRO A 567 10.41 -10.39 -30.01
C PRO A 567 9.21 -10.29 -29.05
N GLY A 568 8.01 -10.53 -29.56
CA GLY A 568 6.78 -10.55 -28.76
C GLY A 568 6.24 -9.17 -28.36
N LEU A 569 6.82 -8.06 -28.86
CA LEU A 569 6.32 -6.72 -28.63
C LEU A 569 4.93 -6.49 -29.27
N THR A 570 3.92 -6.21 -28.44
CA THR A 570 2.51 -6.19 -28.87
C THR A 570 2.02 -4.88 -29.48
N PHE A 571 2.83 -3.82 -29.40
CA PHE A 571 2.53 -2.46 -29.85
C PHE A 571 3.70 -1.86 -30.64
N ASP A 572 3.51 -0.73 -31.31
CA ASP A 572 4.58 -0.08 -32.09
C ASP A 572 5.35 0.98 -31.29
N TYR A 573 6.68 0.98 -31.34
CA TYR A 573 7.51 2.09 -30.85
C TYR A 573 7.98 3.02 -31.98
N LYS A 574 8.43 4.23 -31.60
CA LYS A 574 8.93 5.28 -32.50
C LYS A 574 10.16 6.00 -31.90
N PHE A 575 11.07 5.19 -31.35
CA PHE A 575 12.37 5.58 -30.84
C PHE A 575 13.37 4.49 -31.24
N ASP A 576 14.64 4.85 -31.48
CA ASP A 576 15.67 3.83 -31.70
C ASP A 576 16.11 3.22 -30.36
N GLN A 577 16.62 1.99 -30.37
CA GLN A 577 17.17 1.32 -29.19
C GLN A 577 18.33 0.40 -29.58
N TYR A 578 19.33 0.30 -28.70
CA TYR A 578 20.59 -0.35 -28.98
C TYR A 578 21.05 -1.18 -27.78
N SER A 579 21.62 -2.37 -28.00
CA SER A 579 22.24 -3.19 -26.95
C SER A 579 23.44 -3.98 -27.46
N GLY A 580 24.45 -4.12 -26.59
CA GLY A 580 25.72 -4.75 -26.93
C GLY A 580 26.69 -4.74 -25.75
N TYR A 581 28.00 -4.72 -26.03
CA TYR A 581 29.06 -4.87 -25.03
C TYR A 581 30.09 -3.73 -25.03
N LEU A 582 30.53 -3.37 -23.82
CA LEU A 582 31.53 -2.34 -23.54
C LEU A 582 32.65 -2.96 -22.72
N SER A 583 33.90 -2.61 -22.99
CA SER A 583 35.05 -3.12 -22.21
C SER A 583 35.09 -2.48 -20.82
N GLY A 584 35.45 -3.25 -19.80
CA GLY A 584 35.80 -2.72 -18.48
C GLY A 584 37.19 -2.04 -18.48
N ASN A 585 37.62 -1.62 -17.29
CA ASN A 585 38.94 -1.06 -17.03
C ASN A 585 40.02 -2.15 -16.96
N ALA A 586 39.68 -3.34 -16.43
CA ALA A 586 40.53 -4.51 -16.56
C ALA A 586 40.21 -5.27 -17.84
N THR A 587 41.25 -5.66 -18.59
CA THR A 587 41.16 -6.47 -19.82
C THR A 587 40.30 -7.71 -19.59
N GLY A 588 39.49 -8.09 -20.57
CA GLY A 588 38.61 -9.26 -20.48
C GLY A 588 37.34 -9.07 -19.66
N ASN A 589 37.12 -7.91 -19.01
CA ASN A 589 35.82 -7.56 -18.43
C ASN A 589 34.93 -6.97 -19.52
N TYR A 590 33.69 -7.44 -19.65
CA TYR A 590 32.73 -6.93 -20.64
C TYR A 590 31.38 -6.65 -19.99
N LEU A 591 30.95 -5.39 -20.02
CA LEU A 591 29.66 -4.94 -19.50
C LEU A 591 28.63 -4.85 -20.62
N PHE A 592 27.47 -5.48 -20.43
CA PHE A 592 26.32 -5.40 -21.32
C PHE A 592 25.53 -4.13 -21.05
N TYR A 593 25.11 -3.44 -22.11
CA TYR A 593 24.28 -2.23 -22.03
C TYR A 593 23.02 -2.35 -22.89
N TRP A 594 21.99 -1.58 -22.53
CA TRP A 594 20.84 -1.29 -23.38
C TRP A 594 20.54 0.20 -23.32
N LEU A 595 20.80 0.91 -24.42
CA LEU A 595 20.51 2.32 -24.63
C LEU A 595 19.14 2.47 -25.30
N LEU A 596 18.25 3.24 -24.66
CA LEU A 596 16.96 3.64 -25.21
C LEU A 596 16.98 5.13 -25.58
N GLU A 597 16.52 5.46 -26.78
CA GLU A 597 16.29 6.85 -27.14
C GLU A 597 15.03 7.45 -26.52
N PRO A 598 14.96 8.78 -26.40
CA PRO A 598 13.80 9.47 -25.86
C PRO A 598 12.60 9.43 -26.80
N GLN A 599 11.41 9.09 -26.28
CA GLN A 599 10.14 9.13 -27.02
C GLN A 599 9.72 10.56 -27.43
N ASN A 600 10.26 11.59 -26.76
CA ASN A 600 9.91 12.99 -26.97
C ASN A 600 11.18 13.86 -27.01
N ASN A 601 11.15 14.96 -27.77
CA ASN A 601 12.16 16.02 -27.71
C ASN A 601 13.64 15.56 -27.87
N ARG A 602 13.91 14.56 -28.73
CA ARG A 602 15.24 13.95 -29.02
C ARG A 602 16.40 14.95 -29.26
N LYS A 603 16.11 16.21 -29.59
CA LYS A 603 17.12 17.28 -29.67
C LYS A 603 17.60 17.76 -28.30
N LYS A 604 16.70 18.04 -27.36
CA LYS A 604 17.04 18.58 -26.02
C LYS A 604 17.09 17.56 -24.88
N ALA A 605 16.62 16.33 -25.10
CA ALA A 605 16.58 15.32 -24.05
C ALA A 605 17.99 15.05 -23.44
N PRO A 606 18.09 14.95 -22.11
CA PRO A 606 19.35 14.61 -21.41
C PRO A 606 19.65 13.12 -21.51
N VAL A 607 20.81 12.71 -20.98
CA VAL A 607 21.26 11.32 -20.84
C VAL A 607 21.19 10.91 -19.38
N VAL A 608 20.57 9.76 -19.11
CA VAL A 608 20.46 9.16 -17.78
C VAL A 608 21.08 7.76 -17.83
N LEU A 609 22.18 7.55 -17.08
CA LEU A 609 22.71 6.21 -16.82
C LEU A 609 21.94 5.61 -15.63
N TRP A 610 21.54 4.34 -15.71
CA TRP A 610 20.90 3.60 -14.62
C TRP A 610 21.75 2.39 -14.18
N LEU A 611 21.97 2.30 -12.87
CA LEU A 611 22.71 1.23 -12.19
C LEU A 611 21.86 0.58 -11.09
N SER A 612 21.41 -0.66 -11.31
CA SER A 612 20.73 -1.44 -10.28
C SER A 612 21.71 -1.90 -9.18
N GLY A 613 21.18 -2.17 -7.98
CA GLY A 613 21.99 -2.50 -6.80
C GLY A 613 22.34 -3.99 -6.63
N GLY A 614 21.97 -4.55 -5.48
CA GLY A 614 22.25 -5.93 -5.09
C GLY A 614 23.18 -6.05 -3.88
N PRO A 615 24.52 -5.94 -4.03
CA PRO A 615 25.28 -5.76 -5.28
C PRO A 615 25.16 -6.96 -6.24
N GLY A 616 25.34 -6.72 -7.54
CA GLY A 616 25.30 -7.76 -8.58
C GLY A 616 23.92 -8.04 -9.18
N CYS A 617 23.01 -7.06 -9.19
CA CYS A 617 21.69 -7.15 -9.84
C CYS A 617 21.64 -6.38 -11.17
N SER A 618 20.84 -6.87 -12.12
CA SER A 618 20.86 -6.48 -13.53
C SER A 618 20.10 -5.17 -13.81
N GLY A 619 20.72 -4.27 -14.57
CA GLY A 619 20.09 -3.04 -15.10
C GLY A 619 18.95 -3.35 -16.07
N LEU A 620 19.03 -4.46 -16.80
CA LEU A 620 17.93 -4.98 -17.62
C LEU A 620 16.73 -5.44 -16.77
N GLY A 621 16.94 -5.76 -15.50
CA GLY A 621 15.87 -5.97 -14.52
C GLY A 621 15.02 -4.72 -14.43
N SER A 622 15.61 -3.60 -13.99
CA SER A 622 14.92 -2.31 -13.85
C SER A 622 14.34 -1.76 -15.16
N LEU A 623 14.93 -2.09 -16.32
CA LEU A 623 14.30 -1.83 -17.61
C LEU A 623 12.93 -2.51 -17.71
N ILE A 624 12.86 -3.82 -17.45
CA ILE A 624 11.67 -4.63 -17.74
C ILE A 624 10.66 -4.70 -16.58
N SER A 625 11.09 -4.46 -15.33
CA SER A 625 10.21 -4.36 -14.16
C SER A 625 9.84 -2.94 -13.77
N GLU A 626 10.76 -1.97 -13.83
CA GLU A 626 10.58 -0.67 -13.16
C GLU A 626 10.22 0.47 -14.11
N HIS A 627 11.14 0.95 -14.96
CA HIS A 627 10.93 2.20 -15.70
C HIS A 627 11.32 2.20 -17.19
N GLY A 628 11.69 1.06 -17.77
CA GLY A 628 11.75 0.91 -19.23
C GLY A 628 10.36 0.87 -19.89
N PRO A 629 10.27 1.01 -21.23
CA PRO A 629 9.03 1.16 -21.99
C PRO A 629 8.23 -0.13 -22.19
N PHE A 630 8.74 -1.25 -21.70
CA PHE A 630 8.20 -2.59 -21.90
C PHE A 630 7.96 -3.28 -20.55
N ARG A 631 6.96 -4.16 -20.50
CA ARG A 631 6.67 -5.05 -19.37
C ARG A 631 6.40 -6.45 -19.89
N VAL A 632 6.92 -7.50 -19.22
CA VAL A 632 6.66 -8.88 -19.65
C VAL A 632 5.26 -9.35 -19.23
N ASN A 633 4.53 -9.94 -20.18
CA ASN A 633 3.25 -10.58 -19.94
C ASN A 633 3.37 -11.86 -19.08
N PRO A 634 2.24 -12.40 -18.56
CA PRO A 634 2.21 -13.67 -17.82
C PRO A 634 2.80 -14.88 -18.57
N ASP A 635 2.81 -14.84 -19.90
CA ASP A 635 3.36 -15.88 -20.78
C ASP A 635 4.89 -15.98 -20.76
N GLY A 636 5.60 -14.98 -20.24
CA GLY A 636 7.06 -14.85 -20.32
C GLY A 636 7.59 -14.63 -21.74
N SER A 637 6.73 -14.24 -22.68
CA SER A 637 7.00 -14.31 -24.14
C SER A 637 6.59 -13.05 -24.92
N THR A 638 5.60 -12.30 -24.45
CA THR A 638 5.13 -11.05 -25.06
C THR A 638 5.35 -9.83 -24.15
N LEU A 639 5.41 -8.64 -24.75
CA LEU A 639 5.71 -7.38 -24.06
C LEU A 639 4.62 -6.32 -24.29
N TRP A 640 4.10 -5.74 -23.21
CA TRP A 640 3.12 -4.63 -23.23
C TRP A 640 3.74 -3.28 -22.84
N GLU A 641 3.03 -2.17 -23.10
CA GLU A 641 3.58 -0.81 -23.00
C GLU A 641 3.57 -0.25 -21.57
N ASN A 642 4.74 0.12 -21.05
CA ASN A 642 4.82 1.00 -19.88
C ASN A 642 4.56 2.46 -20.31
N VAL A 643 3.33 2.92 -20.10
CA VAL A 643 2.91 4.29 -20.42
C VAL A 643 3.56 5.37 -19.54
N PHE A 644 4.33 4.99 -18.52
CA PHE A 644 5.07 5.88 -17.60
C PHE A 644 6.60 5.77 -17.73
N SER A 645 7.13 5.11 -18.77
CA SER A 645 8.59 4.92 -18.87
C SER A 645 9.41 6.21 -18.87
N TRP A 646 10.54 6.16 -18.15
CA TRP A 646 11.54 7.21 -18.06
C TRP A 646 12.13 7.64 -19.42
N ASN A 647 12.15 6.76 -20.42
CA ASN A 647 12.56 7.15 -21.78
C ASN A 647 11.56 8.10 -22.46
N LYS A 648 10.44 8.48 -21.82
CA LYS A 648 9.61 9.60 -22.29
C LYS A 648 10.30 10.96 -22.10
N ALA A 649 11.25 11.07 -21.16
CA ALA A 649 11.95 12.31 -20.83
C ALA A 649 13.43 12.36 -21.31
N ALA A 650 14.14 11.23 -21.25
CA ALA A 650 15.59 11.17 -21.46
C ALA A 650 16.02 10.05 -22.42
N TYR A 651 17.25 10.13 -22.92
CA TYR A 651 17.99 8.93 -23.31
C TYR A 651 18.29 8.14 -22.03
N VAL A 652 18.00 6.84 -21.99
CA VAL A 652 18.23 6.02 -20.79
C VAL A 652 19.16 4.85 -21.14
N ILE A 653 20.30 4.78 -20.46
CA ILE A 653 21.28 3.69 -20.57
C ILE A 653 21.08 2.78 -19.36
N TYR A 654 20.66 1.54 -19.58
CA TYR A 654 20.67 0.49 -18.55
C TYR A 654 21.97 -0.30 -18.71
N LEU A 655 22.71 -0.49 -17.62
CA LEU A 655 23.99 -1.20 -17.63
C LEU A 655 23.98 -2.36 -16.63
N ASP A 656 24.37 -3.55 -17.09
CA ASP A 656 24.62 -4.68 -16.20
C ASP A 656 26.03 -4.52 -15.60
N SER A 657 26.12 -4.05 -14.34
CA SER A 657 27.38 -3.84 -13.63
C SER A 657 27.29 -4.45 -12.22
N PRO A 658 28.38 -5.02 -11.66
CA PRO A 658 29.69 -5.28 -12.27
C PRO A 658 29.68 -6.43 -13.29
N ARG A 659 30.87 -6.79 -13.82
CA ARG A 659 31.09 -7.97 -14.68
C ARG A 659 30.50 -9.25 -14.05
N GLY A 660 29.84 -10.08 -14.87
CA GLY A 660 29.14 -11.29 -14.44
C GLY A 660 27.68 -11.08 -14.00
N THR A 661 27.21 -9.84 -13.87
CA THR A 661 25.80 -9.50 -13.66
C THR A 661 25.01 -9.65 -14.96
N GLY A 662 23.80 -10.24 -14.92
CA GLY A 662 22.91 -10.31 -16.09
C GLY A 662 23.59 -10.91 -17.33
N PHE A 663 23.76 -10.12 -18.40
CA PHE A 663 24.49 -10.52 -19.60
C PHE A 663 25.97 -10.09 -19.65
N SER A 664 26.45 -9.30 -18.68
CA SER A 664 27.87 -8.92 -18.56
C SER A 664 28.72 -10.12 -18.19
N TYR A 665 29.93 -10.25 -18.73
CA TYR A 665 30.77 -11.43 -18.53
C TYR A 665 32.26 -11.08 -18.35
N GLN A 666 33.06 -12.11 -18.09
CA GLN A 666 34.51 -12.03 -17.90
C GLN A 666 35.20 -13.12 -18.71
N ASN A 667 36.19 -12.74 -19.52
CA ASN A 667 37.12 -13.67 -20.15
C ASN A 667 38.15 -14.13 -19.11
N MET A 668 37.90 -15.28 -18.49
CA MET A 668 38.74 -15.88 -17.45
C MET A 668 40.19 -16.18 -17.89
N THR A 669 40.49 -16.18 -19.20
CA THR A 669 41.84 -16.35 -19.73
C THR A 669 42.62 -15.03 -19.78
N GLU A 670 41.95 -13.90 -19.97
CA GLU A 670 42.55 -12.56 -19.98
C GLU A 670 42.61 -11.94 -18.59
N ASN A 671 41.58 -12.15 -17.77
CA ASN A 671 41.53 -11.76 -16.37
C ASN A 671 41.00 -12.92 -15.52
N PRO A 672 41.82 -13.55 -14.68
CA PRO A 672 41.39 -14.62 -13.78
C PRO A 672 40.84 -14.13 -12.42
N SER A 673 40.82 -12.81 -12.14
CA SER A 673 40.42 -12.29 -10.82
C SER A 673 38.95 -12.55 -10.50
N GLN A 674 38.69 -13.06 -9.30
CA GLN A 674 37.36 -13.24 -8.72
C GLN A 674 37.05 -12.19 -7.64
N GLU A 675 37.65 -11.00 -7.75
CA GLU A 675 37.44 -9.89 -6.83
C GLU A 675 36.40 -8.90 -7.38
N TRP A 676 35.41 -8.56 -6.57
CA TRP A 676 34.45 -7.48 -6.82
C TRP A 676 34.41 -6.60 -5.58
N SER A 677 34.56 -5.28 -5.75
CA SER A 677 34.56 -4.34 -4.62
C SER A 677 34.08 -2.96 -5.05
N ASP A 678 33.70 -2.14 -4.08
CA ASP A 678 33.36 -0.72 -4.27
C ASP A 678 34.46 0.08 -5.00
N ASP A 679 35.73 -0.37 -4.95
CA ASP A 679 36.84 0.28 -5.63
C ASP A 679 37.06 -0.19 -7.08
N LEU A 680 36.47 -1.33 -7.49
CA LEU A 680 36.68 -1.92 -8.82
C LEU A 680 35.49 -1.64 -9.75
N THR A 681 34.26 -1.83 -9.26
CA THR A 681 33.01 -1.63 -10.02
C THR A 681 32.87 -0.26 -10.69
N PRO A 682 33.15 0.89 -10.02
CA PRO A 682 33.04 2.20 -10.68
C PRO A 682 34.12 2.40 -11.75
N LYS A 683 35.30 1.76 -11.66
CA LYS A 683 36.36 1.88 -12.67
C LYS A 683 35.99 1.18 -13.98
N ASP A 684 35.46 -0.04 -13.89
CA ASP A 684 34.91 -0.74 -15.07
C ASP A 684 33.76 0.06 -15.70
N THR A 685 32.87 0.62 -14.87
CA THR A 685 31.72 1.41 -15.32
C THR A 685 32.14 2.74 -15.98
N LEU A 686 33.17 3.41 -15.46
CA LEU A 686 33.76 4.64 -16.00
C LEU A 686 34.28 4.43 -17.44
N VAL A 687 35.04 3.34 -17.65
CA VAL A 687 35.61 2.99 -18.96
C VAL A 687 34.53 2.51 -19.94
N ALA A 688 33.49 1.82 -19.46
CA ALA A 688 32.33 1.48 -20.27
C ALA A 688 31.54 2.73 -20.72
N LEU A 689 31.31 3.69 -19.83
CA LEU A 689 30.63 4.95 -20.16
C LEU A 689 31.40 5.78 -21.20
N LYS A 690 32.75 5.77 -21.14
CA LYS A 690 33.60 6.37 -22.17
C LYS A 690 33.32 5.77 -23.56
N GLN A 691 33.31 4.45 -23.67
CA GLN A 691 33.05 3.75 -24.94
C GLN A 691 31.65 4.05 -25.50
N LEU A 692 30.64 4.31 -24.67
CA LEU A 692 29.33 4.75 -25.16
C LEU A 692 29.39 6.12 -25.83
N TYR A 693 30.12 7.09 -25.25
CA TYR A 693 30.32 8.40 -25.88
C TYR A 693 31.20 8.32 -27.15
N GLU A 694 32.10 7.34 -27.25
CA GLU A 694 32.87 7.06 -28.47
C GLU A 694 32.07 6.32 -29.56
N ALA A 695 31.04 5.55 -29.18
CA ALA A 695 30.17 4.82 -30.11
C ALA A 695 28.97 5.65 -30.60
N TYR A 696 28.55 6.66 -29.84
CA TYR A 696 27.32 7.41 -30.07
C TYR A 696 27.54 8.93 -29.99
N ASP A 697 28.04 9.52 -31.08
CA ASP A 697 28.22 10.98 -31.25
C ASP A 697 27.02 11.82 -30.79
N PHE A 698 25.79 11.29 -30.90
CA PHE A 698 24.58 12.00 -30.49
C PHE A 698 24.42 12.17 -28.97
N LEU A 699 25.27 11.56 -28.14
CA LEU A 699 25.35 11.78 -26.70
C LEU A 699 26.21 13.01 -26.34
N ALA A 700 27.15 13.41 -27.19
CA ALA A 700 28.09 14.49 -26.92
C ALA A 700 27.37 15.84 -26.73
N GLY A 701 27.81 16.60 -25.73
CA GLY A 701 27.25 17.90 -25.35
C GLY A 701 25.93 17.83 -24.57
N ARG A 702 25.35 16.65 -24.36
CA ARG A 702 24.12 16.50 -23.57
C ARG A 702 24.41 16.51 -22.08
N ASP A 703 23.47 17.09 -21.34
CA ASP A 703 23.38 16.98 -19.89
C ASP A 703 23.29 15.51 -19.46
N LEU A 704 24.24 15.08 -18.64
CA LEU A 704 24.40 13.71 -18.15
C LEU A 704 24.05 13.66 -16.66
N TYR A 705 23.18 12.71 -16.32
CA TYR A 705 22.84 12.36 -14.95
C TYR A 705 23.19 10.89 -14.69
N ILE A 706 23.84 10.62 -13.55
CA ILE A 706 24.14 9.24 -13.11
C ILE A 706 23.08 8.83 -12.10
N SER A 707 22.40 7.71 -12.33
CA SER A 707 21.32 7.24 -11.47
C SER A 707 21.37 5.74 -11.19
N GLY A 708 20.61 5.33 -10.18
CA GLY A 708 20.53 3.94 -9.75
C GLY A 708 19.71 3.77 -8.49
N GLU A 709 19.59 2.53 -8.02
CA GLU A 709 18.77 2.18 -6.86
C GLU A 709 19.49 1.24 -5.90
N SER A 710 19.07 1.21 -4.63
CA SER A 710 19.54 0.22 -3.64
C SER A 710 21.04 0.38 -3.36
N TYR A 711 21.86 -0.62 -3.66
CA TYR A 711 23.33 -0.52 -3.65
C TYR A 711 23.89 0.51 -4.67
N GLY A 712 23.04 1.04 -5.55
CA GLY A 712 23.24 2.30 -6.27
C GLY A 712 23.62 3.48 -5.36
N GLY A 713 23.22 3.46 -4.08
CA GLY A 713 23.71 4.39 -3.05
C GLY A 713 25.22 4.38 -2.81
N VAL A 714 25.92 3.34 -3.28
CA VAL A 714 27.38 3.25 -3.31
C VAL A 714 27.92 3.38 -4.74
N TYR A 715 27.30 2.73 -5.72
CA TYR A 715 27.76 2.78 -7.12
C TYR A 715 27.69 4.18 -7.75
N VAL A 716 26.61 4.93 -7.49
CA VAL A 716 26.36 6.23 -8.12
C VAL A 716 27.36 7.30 -7.61
N PRO A 717 27.54 7.52 -6.29
CA PRO A 717 28.50 8.53 -5.81
C PRO A 717 29.94 8.18 -6.16
N THR A 718 30.33 6.90 -6.07
CA THR A 718 31.72 6.49 -6.40
C THR A 718 32.03 6.68 -7.88
N LEU A 719 31.10 6.34 -8.78
CA LEU A 719 31.23 6.64 -10.21
C LEU A 719 31.27 8.14 -10.49
N VAL A 720 30.41 8.94 -9.86
CA VAL A 720 30.38 10.40 -10.02
C VAL A 720 31.69 11.05 -9.57
N SER A 721 32.23 10.66 -8.42
CA SER A 721 33.57 11.09 -7.95
C SER A 721 34.66 10.71 -8.95
N HIS A 722 34.60 9.52 -9.55
CA HIS A 722 35.52 9.10 -10.60
C HIS A 722 35.36 9.87 -11.92
N ILE A 723 34.14 10.20 -12.36
CA ILE A 723 33.91 11.01 -13.57
C ILE A 723 34.47 12.42 -13.38
N ILE A 724 34.17 13.07 -12.23
CA ILE A 724 34.67 14.40 -11.89
C ILE A 724 36.20 14.45 -11.95
N LYS A 725 36.88 13.47 -11.33
CA LYS A 725 38.36 13.37 -11.35
C LYS A 725 38.97 13.14 -12.74
N GLU A 726 38.18 12.73 -13.74
CA GLU A 726 38.62 12.69 -15.13
C GLU A 726 38.29 13.98 -15.90
N LEU A 727 37.20 14.68 -15.55
CA LEU A 727 36.86 15.99 -16.13
C LEU A 727 37.82 17.10 -15.66
N GLU A 728 38.25 17.08 -14.39
CA GLU A 728 39.24 18.00 -13.81
C GLU A 728 40.65 17.90 -14.42
N LYS A 729 40.93 16.85 -15.21
CA LYS A 729 42.18 16.71 -15.98
C LYS A 729 42.14 17.42 -17.35
N GLU A 730 41.00 18.00 -17.70
CA GLU A 730 40.72 18.65 -18.98
C GLU A 730 41.16 17.78 -20.18
N SER A 731 42.08 18.29 -21.00
CA SER A 731 42.66 17.63 -22.19
C SER A 731 43.47 16.36 -21.90
N ASN A 732 43.78 16.07 -20.63
CA ASN A 732 44.50 14.86 -20.20
C ASN A 732 43.58 13.79 -19.58
N GLY A 733 42.28 14.08 -19.45
CA GLY A 733 41.29 13.14 -18.92
C GLY A 733 40.80 12.14 -19.95
N ILE A 734 40.32 10.96 -19.52
CA ILE A 734 39.86 9.93 -20.46
C ILE A 734 38.60 10.34 -21.28
N TYR A 735 37.90 11.40 -20.85
CA TYR A 735 36.74 11.99 -21.54
C TYR A 735 37.11 13.18 -22.46
N ALA A 736 38.39 13.52 -22.61
CA ALA A 736 38.84 14.65 -23.43
C ALA A 736 38.28 14.55 -24.87
N GLY A 737 37.59 15.60 -25.32
CA GLY A 737 36.99 15.68 -26.65
C GLY A 737 35.63 14.98 -26.82
N LEU A 738 35.19 14.15 -25.86
CA LEU A 738 33.93 13.39 -25.97
C LEU A 738 32.67 14.19 -25.59
N GLY A 739 32.82 15.43 -25.10
CA GLY A 739 31.69 16.31 -24.80
C GLY A 739 30.81 15.84 -23.63
N VAL A 740 31.38 15.11 -22.66
CA VAL A 740 30.67 14.72 -21.43
C VAL A 740 30.38 15.95 -20.57
N ASN A 741 29.10 16.19 -20.29
CA ASN A 741 28.60 17.35 -19.55
C ASN A 741 27.78 16.84 -18.34
N LEU A 742 28.46 16.57 -17.23
CA LEU A 742 27.86 16.00 -16.02
C LEU A 742 27.10 17.07 -15.22
N LYS A 743 25.80 16.85 -14.97
CA LYS A 743 24.92 17.80 -14.27
C LYS A 743 24.48 17.37 -12.87
N GLY A 744 24.43 16.07 -12.60
CA GLY A 744 23.89 15.60 -11.33
C GLY A 744 23.81 14.09 -11.17
N MET A 745 23.20 13.67 -10.07
CA MET A 745 22.94 12.26 -9.76
C MET A 745 21.61 12.02 -9.04
N ALA A 746 20.98 10.86 -9.29
CA ALA A 746 19.69 10.48 -8.71
C ALA A 746 19.73 9.06 -8.12
N ILE A 747 19.44 8.92 -6.82
CA ILE A 747 19.58 7.65 -6.10
C ILE A 747 18.25 7.26 -5.46
N GLY A 748 17.68 6.14 -5.94
CA GLY A 748 16.50 5.51 -5.36
C GLY A 748 16.88 4.61 -4.18
N ASN A 749 16.14 4.72 -3.08
CA ASN A 749 16.16 3.77 -1.96
C ASN A 749 17.58 3.34 -1.52
N GLY A 750 18.48 4.34 -1.45
CA GLY A 750 19.92 4.11 -1.41
C GLY A 750 20.43 3.59 -0.06
N VAL A 751 21.26 2.54 -0.08
CA VAL A 751 21.93 2.02 1.12
C VAL A 751 23.31 2.67 1.33
N PHE A 752 23.33 3.84 1.98
CA PHE A 752 24.55 4.64 2.16
C PHE A 752 25.46 4.16 3.31
N SER A 753 24.89 3.58 4.38
CA SER A 753 25.66 3.12 5.54
C SER A 753 24.82 2.19 6.43
N ALA A 754 25.39 1.03 6.80
CA ALA A 754 24.77 0.10 7.75
C ALA A 754 24.48 0.74 9.13
N LYS A 755 25.25 1.78 9.52
CA LYS A 755 25.00 2.55 10.75
C LYS A 755 23.62 3.22 10.73
N TRP A 756 23.31 3.97 9.66
CA TRP A 756 22.07 4.74 9.57
C TRP A 756 20.87 3.85 9.24
N SER A 757 21.06 2.81 8.43
CA SER A 757 20.09 1.72 8.26
C SER A 757 19.73 1.06 9.59
N GLY A 758 20.73 0.64 10.38
CA GLY A 758 20.53 0.05 11.71
C GLY A 758 19.92 1.01 12.74
N ALA A 759 20.29 2.29 12.72
CA ALA A 759 19.74 3.29 13.64
C ALA A 759 18.27 3.64 13.36
N SER A 760 17.81 3.48 12.12
CA SER A 760 16.40 3.62 11.74
C SER A 760 15.54 2.39 12.10
N LEU A 761 16.16 1.21 12.21
CA LEU A 761 15.50 -0.10 12.17
C LEU A 761 14.45 -0.32 13.26
N TYR A 762 14.81 -0.13 14.52
CA TYR A 762 13.97 -0.54 15.65
C TYR A 762 12.77 0.40 15.85
N ASP A 763 12.97 1.69 15.60
CA ASP A 763 11.88 2.65 15.56
C ASP A 763 10.95 2.32 14.37
N TYR A 764 11.50 2.06 13.17
CA TYR A 764 10.70 1.63 12.00
C TYR A 764 9.87 0.37 12.33
N LEU A 765 10.48 -0.68 12.91
CA LEU A 765 9.78 -1.90 13.35
C LEU A 765 8.61 -1.61 14.30
N TYR A 766 8.78 -0.75 15.31
CA TYR A 766 7.72 -0.47 16.29
C TYR A 766 6.60 0.39 15.70
N PHE A 767 6.94 1.50 15.02
CA PHE A 767 5.94 2.42 14.46
C PHE A 767 5.30 1.92 13.15
N HIS A 768 5.75 0.77 12.63
CA HIS A 768 5.04 -0.04 11.63
C HIS A 768 4.36 -1.27 12.25
N GLY A 769 4.23 -1.34 13.57
CA GLY A 769 3.43 -2.35 14.25
C GLY A 769 4.00 -3.77 14.21
N LEU A 770 5.30 -3.94 13.99
CA LEU A 770 5.96 -5.25 13.85
C LEU A 770 6.53 -5.81 15.17
N ILE A 771 6.86 -4.95 16.14
CA ILE A 771 7.32 -5.34 17.49
C ILE A 771 6.42 -4.74 18.59
N GLN A 772 6.42 -5.33 19.79
CA GLN A 772 5.61 -4.83 20.91
C GLN A 772 6.27 -3.64 21.63
N LYS A 773 5.48 -2.76 22.27
CA LYS A 773 6.00 -1.57 22.96
C LYS A 773 7.07 -1.89 24.00
N SER A 774 6.88 -2.93 24.81
CA SER A 774 7.90 -3.33 25.80
C SER A 774 9.19 -3.87 25.18
N GLU A 775 9.13 -4.50 24.00
CA GLU A 775 10.34 -4.89 23.26
C GLU A 775 11.09 -3.66 22.73
N TRP A 776 10.35 -2.71 22.14
CA TRP A 776 10.93 -1.41 21.75
C TRP A 776 11.53 -0.67 22.96
N ASP A 777 10.84 -0.61 24.10
CA ASP A 777 11.35 0.03 25.32
C ASP A 777 12.62 -0.62 25.87
N GLU A 778 12.75 -1.95 25.84
CA GLU A 778 14.00 -2.62 26.25
C GLU A 778 15.14 -2.34 25.26
N ILE A 779 14.87 -2.28 23.95
CA ILE A 779 15.86 -1.91 22.93
C ILE A 779 16.25 -0.43 23.06
N ARG A 780 15.31 0.46 23.37
CA ARG A 780 15.55 1.90 23.54
C ARG A 780 16.47 2.23 24.71
N LYS A 781 16.59 1.36 25.72
CA LYS A 781 17.59 1.49 26.81
C LYS A 781 19.02 1.25 26.34
N CYS A 782 19.22 0.67 25.15
CA CYS A 782 20.53 0.40 24.57
C CYS A 782 21.00 1.47 23.58
N CYS A 783 20.19 2.50 23.30
CA CYS A 783 20.63 3.62 22.47
C CYS A 783 21.58 4.53 23.27
N ASP A 784 22.56 5.10 22.58
CA ASP A 784 23.48 6.11 23.13
C ASP A 784 23.48 7.34 22.22
N PRO A 785 22.89 8.47 22.66
CA PRO A 785 22.15 8.66 23.92
C PRO A 785 20.77 7.95 23.95
N PRO A 786 20.24 7.55 25.13
CA PRO A 786 18.98 6.82 25.23
C PRO A 786 17.76 7.65 24.80
N ASN A 787 17.83 8.97 25.00
CA ASN A 787 16.74 9.92 24.76
C ASN A 787 16.83 10.65 23.39
N GLU A 788 17.73 10.26 22.48
CA GLU A 788 17.74 10.87 21.13
C GLU A 788 16.55 10.43 20.27
N VAL A 789 16.17 11.28 19.30
CA VAL A 789 15.02 11.07 18.41
C VAL A 789 15.14 9.78 17.56
N TYR A 790 16.35 9.28 17.34
CA TYR A 790 16.69 8.01 16.67
C TYR A 790 17.58 7.13 17.57
N CYS A 791 17.53 5.81 17.40
CA CYS A 791 18.30 4.89 18.26
C CYS A 791 19.66 4.50 17.66
N ASN A 792 20.74 5.18 18.05
CA ASN A 792 22.10 4.73 17.76
C ASN A 792 22.57 3.70 18.81
N ILE A 793 22.81 2.44 18.44
CA ILE A 793 23.30 1.39 19.36
C ILE A 793 24.81 1.14 19.10
N PRO A 794 25.74 1.54 20.02
CA PRO A 794 27.17 1.47 19.74
C PRO A 794 27.76 0.06 19.66
N SER A 795 27.14 -0.91 20.34
CA SER A 795 27.53 -2.33 20.30
C SER A 795 26.36 -3.21 20.70
N THR A 796 26.00 -4.16 19.84
CA THR A 796 24.91 -5.11 20.10
C THR A 796 25.26 -6.11 21.19
N ALA A 797 26.55 -6.40 21.41
CA ALA A 797 27.03 -7.24 22.51
C ALA A 797 26.74 -6.68 23.92
N ASN A 798 26.50 -5.36 24.03
CA ASN A 798 26.17 -4.69 25.28
C ASN A 798 24.65 -4.53 25.51
N CYS A 799 23.79 -5.09 24.65
CA CYS A 799 22.34 -4.94 24.74
C CYS A 799 21.63 -6.29 25.03
N PRO A 800 21.26 -6.60 26.29
CA PRO A 800 20.61 -7.87 26.64
C PRO A 800 19.26 -8.12 25.95
N ALA A 801 18.56 -7.06 25.53
CA ALA A 801 17.32 -7.18 24.74
C ALA A 801 17.61 -7.83 23.36
N LEU A 802 18.72 -7.46 22.73
CA LEU A 802 19.14 -7.98 21.42
C LEU A 802 19.89 -9.33 21.50
N ALA A 803 19.91 -9.93 22.70
CA ALA A 803 20.48 -11.25 22.98
C ALA A 803 19.45 -12.28 23.49
N ASN A 804 18.22 -11.87 23.81
CA ASN A 804 17.15 -12.75 24.32
C ASN A 804 15.88 -12.80 23.43
N ASN A 805 15.80 -12.00 22.37
CA ASN A 805 14.59 -11.84 21.57
C ASN A 805 14.61 -12.70 20.30
N SER A 806 13.45 -12.84 19.65
CA SER A 806 13.34 -13.43 18.30
C SER A 806 14.19 -12.68 17.26
N LEU A 807 14.50 -11.39 17.52
CA LEU A 807 15.37 -10.54 16.70
C LEU A 807 16.88 -10.86 16.78
N ASN A 808 17.33 -11.82 17.60
CA ASN A 808 18.76 -12.16 17.80
C ASN A 808 19.59 -12.37 16.51
N GLY A 809 18.96 -12.66 15.36
CA GLY A 809 19.64 -12.71 14.07
C GLY A 809 20.10 -11.35 13.54
N PHE A 810 19.25 -10.33 13.60
CA PHE A 810 19.44 -9.02 12.94
C PHE A 810 20.67 -8.23 13.44
N THR A 811 21.22 -8.60 14.60
CA THR A 811 22.10 -7.76 15.41
C THR A 811 23.53 -8.26 15.50
N ALA A 812 23.76 -9.51 15.11
CA ALA A 812 25.06 -10.18 15.18
C ALA A 812 25.90 -10.03 13.90
N ASN A 813 25.28 -9.66 12.77
CA ASN A 813 25.95 -9.59 11.47
C ASN A 813 25.16 -8.65 10.51
N PRO A 814 25.78 -7.63 9.89
CA PRO A 814 25.10 -6.76 8.92
C PRO A 814 24.63 -7.50 7.66
N ALA A 815 25.14 -8.70 7.38
CA ALA A 815 24.50 -9.57 6.40
C ALA A 815 23.07 -9.92 6.83
N VAL A 816 22.82 -10.30 8.09
CA VAL A 816 21.49 -10.80 8.54
C VAL A 816 20.41 -9.71 8.54
N TYR A 817 20.79 -8.43 8.46
CA TYR A 817 19.89 -7.33 8.07
C TYR A 817 19.19 -7.60 6.71
N LEU A 818 19.90 -8.24 5.77
CA LEU A 818 19.39 -8.71 4.46
C LEU A 818 18.71 -10.10 4.55
N TRP A 819 19.14 -10.98 5.46
CA TRP A 819 18.58 -12.35 5.59
C TRP A 819 17.38 -12.47 6.54
N GLY A 820 16.98 -11.40 7.24
CA GLY A 820 15.95 -11.41 8.30
C GLY A 820 14.56 -11.96 7.90
N SER A 821 14.29 -12.07 6.59
CA SER A 821 13.11 -12.72 5.98
C SER A 821 12.70 -14.05 6.64
N ALA A 822 13.67 -14.89 7.04
CA ALA A 822 13.43 -16.24 7.55
C ALA A 822 12.64 -16.29 8.88
N LEU A 823 12.65 -15.22 9.67
CA LEU A 823 12.01 -15.19 10.99
C LEU A 823 10.51 -14.84 10.94
N PHE A 824 10.10 -13.96 10.03
CA PHE A 824 8.72 -13.47 9.96
C PHE A 824 8.01 -13.72 8.61
N ARG A 825 8.72 -14.03 7.51
CA ARG A 825 8.16 -14.07 6.13
C ARG A 825 7.37 -12.80 5.76
N ILE A 826 7.95 -11.64 6.07
CA ILE A 826 7.45 -10.31 5.67
C ILE A 826 8.25 -9.85 4.45
N ASP A 827 7.61 -9.17 3.49
CA ASP A 827 8.36 -8.49 2.43
C ASP A 827 9.01 -7.21 2.98
N PHE A 828 10.32 -7.13 2.82
CA PHE A 828 11.18 -6.02 3.24
C PHE A 828 11.42 -5.00 2.11
N TYR A 829 11.14 -5.37 0.85
CA TYR A 829 11.15 -4.42 -0.25
C TYR A 829 9.89 -3.54 -0.20
N ASN A 830 8.71 -4.10 0.11
CA ASN A 830 7.49 -3.31 0.32
C ASN A 830 6.65 -3.90 1.46
N LEU A 831 6.65 -3.23 2.62
CA LEU A 831 5.92 -3.68 3.81
C LEU A 831 4.43 -3.94 3.55
N TYR A 832 3.81 -3.20 2.61
CA TYR A 832 2.36 -3.24 2.40
C TYR A 832 1.94 -4.11 1.20
N GLN A 833 2.87 -4.72 0.46
CA GLN A 833 2.58 -5.58 -0.69
C GLN A 833 3.31 -6.92 -0.55
N HIS A 834 2.58 -7.97 -0.14
CA HIS A 834 3.11 -9.29 0.18
C HIS A 834 2.66 -10.34 -0.83
N CYS A 835 3.36 -11.48 -0.79
CA CYS A 835 3.18 -12.60 -1.69
C CYS A 835 3.16 -13.93 -0.97
N TYR A 836 2.22 -14.78 -1.39
CA TYR A 836 2.07 -16.14 -0.89
C TYR A 836 2.98 -17.07 -1.70
N GLU A 837 3.85 -17.81 -1.00
CA GLU A 837 4.77 -18.81 -1.57
C GLU A 837 4.04 -20.16 -1.71
N MET A 838 4.45 -21.06 -2.62
CA MET A 838 3.73 -22.35 -2.81
C MET A 838 4.45 -23.58 -2.24
N ASP A 839 3.66 -24.49 -1.65
CA ASP A 839 4.12 -25.67 -0.88
C ASP A 839 4.80 -26.77 -1.72
N ARG A 840 4.63 -26.78 -3.05
CA ARG A 840 4.94 -27.96 -3.90
C ARG A 840 6.21 -27.84 -4.75
N ILE A 841 7.32 -27.42 -4.18
CA ILE A 841 8.66 -27.54 -4.80
C ILE A 841 9.49 -28.58 -4.03
N PRO A 842 9.92 -29.70 -4.67
CA PRO A 842 10.77 -30.68 -4.00
C PRO A 842 12.14 -30.09 -3.58
N ASN A 843 12.53 -30.36 -2.33
CA ASN A 843 13.84 -29.98 -1.78
C ASN A 843 14.97 -30.51 -2.67
N GLY A 844 15.82 -29.62 -3.22
CA GLY A 844 17.02 -30.04 -3.96
C GLY A 844 17.55 -29.10 -5.08
N LEU A 845 16.85 -28.02 -5.44
CA LEU A 845 17.31 -27.08 -6.49
C LEU A 845 17.33 -25.59 -6.10
N PHE A 846 16.79 -25.25 -4.92
CA PHE A 846 16.88 -23.91 -4.34
C PHE A 846 17.19 -24.08 -2.85
N ASP A 847 18.40 -23.71 -2.44
CA ASP A 847 18.87 -23.84 -1.07
C ASP A 847 19.58 -22.56 -0.62
N GLN A 848 19.31 -22.16 0.63
CA GLN A 848 19.96 -21.11 1.43
C GLN A 848 20.74 -20.02 0.65
N GLY A 849 20.03 -19.04 0.09
CA GLY A 849 20.66 -17.96 -0.69
C GLY A 849 19.92 -16.63 -0.70
N THR A 850 18.60 -16.64 -0.94
CA THR A 850 17.80 -15.42 -1.10
C THR A 850 16.44 -15.57 -0.46
N SER A 851 15.90 -14.44 0.00
CA SER A 851 14.51 -14.27 0.36
C SER A 851 13.58 -14.56 -0.83
N ASN A 852 12.49 -15.27 -0.54
CA ASN A 852 11.24 -15.30 -1.30
C ASN A 852 11.34 -15.68 -2.79
N SER A 853 12.42 -16.35 -3.22
CA SER A 853 12.67 -16.75 -4.62
C SER A 853 11.94 -18.04 -5.04
N HIS A 854 10.67 -18.18 -4.66
CA HIS A 854 9.87 -19.40 -4.85
C HIS A 854 9.10 -19.40 -6.19
N ALA A 855 9.35 -20.42 -7.01
CA ALA A 855 8.97 -20.45 -8.42
C ALA A 855 7.78 -21.38 -8.74
N LEU A 856 7.23 -21.23 -9.95
CA LEU A 856 6.72 -22.38 -10.72
C LEU A 856 7.70 -22.68 -11.86
N PRO A 857 8.21 -23.90 -12.06
CA PRO A 857 8.78 -24.27 -13.35
C PRO A 857 7.68 -24.21 -14.43
N TYR A 858 8.04 -23.80 -15.65
CA TYR A 858 7.13 -23.66 -16.81
C TYR A 858 6.45 -24.99 -17.22
N SER A 859 6.92 -26.13 -16.71
CA SER A 859 6.27 -27.44 -16.81
C SER A 859 5.10 -27.66 -15.85
N SER A 860 4.96 -26.82 -14.80
CA SER A 860 3.94 -26.95 -13.74
C SER A 860 2.91 -25.81 -13.73
N THR A 861 3.22 -24.65 -14.33
CA THR A 861 2.23 -23.61 -14.69
C THR A 861 1.07 -24.20 -15.50
N LYS A 862 1.35 -25.26 -16.25
CA LYS A 862 0.42 -26.18 -16.92
C LYS A 862 -0.69 -26.79 -16.03
N ASN A 863 -0.43 -27.14 -14.77
CA ASN A 863 -1.31 -28.05 -14.00
C ASN A 863 -2.16 -27.38 -12.89
N LEU A 864 -2.01 -26.07 -12.62
CA LEU A 864 -2.54 -25.38 -11.42
C LEU A 864 -3.42 -24.16 -11.74
N GLY A 865 -4.70 -24.19 -11.39
CA GLY A 865 -5.79 -23.51 -12.07
C GLY A 865 -5.84 -21.98 -12.21
N LEU A 866 -5.87 -21.46 -13.45
CA LEU A 866 -6.08 -20.04 -13.78
C LEU A 866 -7.06 -19.96 -14.96
N ASP A 867 -8.34 -20.02 -14.61
CA ASP A 867 -9.48 -19.74 -15.49
C ASP A 867 -9.38 -18.29 -16.01
N GLU A 868 -9.77 -18.03 -17.26
CA GLU A 868 -9.58 -16.71 -17.90
C GLU A 868 -10.64 -15.67 -17.48
N GLN A 869 -11.49 -16.02 -16.50
CA GLN A 869 -12.48 -15.14 -15.92
C GLN A 869 -11.88 -14.24 -14.83
N ILE A 870 -11.37 -13.09 -15.28
CA ILE A 870 -10.86 -11.94 -14.51
C ILE A 870 -9.43 -12.15 -13.95
N ASN A 871 -8.52 -11.23 -14.31
CA ASN A 871 -7.11 -11.22 -13.90
C ASN A 871 -6.88 -10.84 -12.42
N PHE A 872 -7.42 -11.63 -11.50
CA PHE A 872 -7.10 -11.54 -10.08
C PHE A 872 -5.90 -12.44 -9.74
N ASN A 873 -4.74 -11.85 -9.51
CA ASN A 873 -3.60 -12.50 -8.88
C ASN A 873 -3.87 -12.81 -7.40
N TYR A 874 -4.58 -13.90 -7.15
CA TYR A 874 -4.81 -14.44 -5.81
C TYR A 874 -3.52 -14.86 -5.05
N ALA A 875 -2.32 -14.71 -5.62
CA ALA A 875 -1.04 -14.97 -4.95
C ALA A 875 -0.50 -13.75 -4.16
N SER A 876 -1.16 -12.59 -4.21
CA SER A 876 -0.81 -11.41 -3.40
C SER A 876 -1.85 -11.14 -2.29
N ASN A 877 -1.45 -10.39 -1.26
CA ASN A 877 -2.37 -9.79 -0.30
C ASN A 877 -3.03 -8.49 -0.81
N ASP A 878 -2.60 -7.93 -1.96
CA ASP A 878 -3.19 -6.73 -2.58
C ASP A 878 -4.72 -6.87 -2.71
N ALA A 879 -5.45 -5.95 -2.08
CA ALA A 879 -6.88 -5.65 -2.21
C ALA A 879 -7.47 -5.85 -3.62
N SER A 880 -6.66 -5.47 -4.61
CA SER A 880 -7.01 -5.42 -6.03
C SER A 880 -6.68 -6.71 -6.78
N PHE A 881 -5.90 -7.59 -6.15
CA PHE A 881 -5.28 -8.77 -6.74
C PHE A 881 -4.50 -8.46 -8.03
N THR A 882 -3.75 -7.37 -8.09
CA THR A 882 -3.02 -6.95 -9.30
C THR A 882 -1.51 -6.95 -9.16
N PHE A 883 -0.97 -6.77 -7.96
CA PHE A 883 0.46 -6.86 -7.69
C PHE A 883 1.02 -8.25 -8.11
N PRO A 884 1.86 -8.36 -9.16
CA PRO A 884 2.22 -9.62 -9.81
C PRO A 884 3.43 -10.28 -9.14
N CYS A 885 3.26 -10.55 -7.84
CA CYS A 885 4.15 -11.21 -6.90
C CYS A 885 5.48 -11.77 -7.41
N TYR A 886 6.51 -10.91 -7.47
CA TYR A 886 7.90 -11.17 -7.88
C TYR A 886 8.09 -12.07 -9.12
N ALA A 887 7.02 -12.22 -9.90
CA ALA A 887 7.04 -12.91 -11.16
C ALA A 887 7.72 -12.06 -12.24
N LEU A 888 8.05 -10.79 -11.97
CA LEU A 888 8.83 -9.95 -12.89
C LEU A 888 10.26 -10.47 -13.07
N PRO A 889 11.08 -10.70 -12.03
CA PRO A 889 12.33 -11.48 -12.14
C PRO A 889 12.19 -12.83 -12.87
N TYR A 890 11.13 -13.60 -12.60
CA TYR A 890 10.90 -14.89 -13.29
C TYR A 890 10.55 -14.72 -14.77
N LYS A 891 9.62 -13.82 -15.11
CA LYS A 891 9.21 -13.51 -16.49
C LYS A 891 10.35 -12.87 -17.26
N ALA A 892 11.21 -12.07 -16.61
CA ALA A 892 12.43 -11.53 -17.17
C ALA A 892 13.45 -12.65 -17.44
N ASN A 893 13.69 -13.56 -16.48
CA ASN A 893 14.53 -14.75 -16.70
C ASN A 893 14.00 -15.59 -17.88
N ALA A 894 12.69 -15.82 -17.96
CA ALA A 894 12.05 -16.57 -19.04
C ALA A 894 12.16 -15.85 -20.39
N TYR A 895 11.89 -14.54 -20.42
CA TYR A 895 11.93 -13.72 -21.63
C TYR A 895 13.36 -13.55 -22.17
N PHE A 896 14.30 -13.11 -21.32
CA PHE A 896 15.68 -12.83 -21.73
C PHE A 896 16.48 -14.09 -22.08
N ASN A 897 16.13 -15.27 -21.56
CA ASN A 897 16.79 -16.52 -21.95
C ASN A 897 16.19 -17.21 -23.19
N ARG A 898 15.17 -16.63 -23.84
CA ARG A 898 14.73 -17.09 -25.17
C ARG A 898 15.82 -16.80 -26.19
N GLU A 899 16.15 -17.82 -27.00
CA GLU A 899 17.14 -17.73 -28.08
C GLU A 899 16.93 -16.51 -28.99
N CYS A 900 15.70 -16.30 -29.48
CA CYS A 900 15.37 -15.15 -30.32
C CYS A 900 15.49 -13.79 -29.60
N VAL A 901 15.33 -13.74 -28.28
CA VAL A 901 15.51 -12.51 -27.50
C VAL A 901 17.00 -12.25 -27.28
N ARG A 902 17.80 -13.28 -26.93
CA ARG A 902 19.27 -13.17 -26.90
C ARG A 902 19.83 -12.75 -28.25
N GLU A 903 19.29 -13.30 -29.34
CA GLU A 903 19.63 -12.93 -30.71
C GLU A 903 19.31 -11.45 -30.96
N ALA A 904 18.07 -11.01 -30.73
CA ALA A 904 17.64 -9.62 -30.92
C ALA A 904 18.29 -8.60 -29.96
N LEU A 905 18.86 -9.04 -28.84
CA LEU A 905 19.65 -8.21 -27.91
C LEU A 905 21.17 -8.33 -28.12
N HIS A 906 21.60 -9.07 -29.15
CA HIS A 906 22.99 -9.21 -29.58
C HIS A 906 23.91 -9.92 -28.56
N VAL A 907 23.30 -10.72 -27.68
CA VAL A 907 23.97 -11.56 -26.68
C VAL A 907 24.53 -12.82 -27.35
N PRO A 908 25.85 -13.08 -27.31
CA PRO A 908 26.44 -14.30 -27.85
C PRO A 908 25.95 -15.57 -27.14
N GLU A 909 26.00 -16.70 -27.85
CA GLU A 909 25.63 -18.02 -27.30
C GLU A 909 26.51 -18.44 -26.11
N TYR A 910 27.80 -18.07 -26.12
CA TYR A 910 28.76 -18.42 -25.07
C TYR A 910 28.58 -17.65 -23.75
N VAL A 911 27.80 -16.57 -23.72
CA VAL A 911 27.53 -15.80 -22.51
C VAL A 911 26.55 -16.58 -21.63
N GLN A 912 26.67 -16.47 -20.29
CA GLN A 912 25.81 -17.18 -19.36
C GLN A 912 24.30 -16.92 -19.60
N GLN A 913 23.44 -17.78 -19.04
CA GLN A 913 22.02 -17.46 -18.92
C GLN A 913 21.83 -16.22 -18.04
N TRP A 914 20.91 -15.35 -18.44
CA TRP A 914 20.58 -14.15 -17.68
C TRP A 914 19.90 -14.52 -16.37
N SER A 915 20.32 -13.89 -15.28
CA SER A 915 19.64 -13.92 -13.99
C SER A 915 19.51 -12.51 -13.43
N PHE A 916 18.35 -12.20 -12.84
CA PHE A 916 18.06 -10.87 -12.28
C PHE A 916 19.13 -10.38 -11.28
N CYS A 917 19.71 -11.29 -10.48
CA CYS A 917 20.93 -11.04 -9.71
C CYS A 917 21.90 -12.23 -9.79
N ASN A 918 23.21 -11.99 -9.59
CA ASN A 918 24.24 -13.01 -9.51
C ASN A 918 24.69 -13.24 -8.05
N GLN A 919 24.37 -14.41 -7.50
CA GLN A 919 24.65 -14.77 -6.11
C GLN A 919 26.15 -14.96 -5.80
N THR A 920 26.96 -15.37 -6.78
CA THR A 920 28.42 -15.48 -6.59
C THR A 920 29.09 -14.11 -6.49
N ILE A 921 28.56 -13.10 -7.19
CA ILE A 921 28.99 -11.71 -7.01
C ILE A 921 28.53 -11.22 -5.63
N ASN A 922 27.23 -11.31 -5.34
CA ASN A 922 26.65 -10.78 -4.10
C ASN A 922 27.35 -11.31 -2.83
N SER A 923 27.59 -12.63 -2.76
CA SER A 923 28.22 -13.29 -1.60
C SER A 923 29.74 -13.11 -1.48
N ARG A 924 30.41 -12.55 -2.49
CA ARG A 924 31.88 -12.34 -2.53
C ARG A 924 32.29 -10.88 -2.76
N TYR A 925 31.32 -9.99 -2.84
CA TYR A 925 31.55 -8.57 -2.99
C TYR A 925 32.21 -8.01 -1.72
N ASP A 926 33.14 -7.07 -1.85
CA ASP A 926 33.68 -6.24 -0.76
C ASP A 926 32.90 -4.90 -0.70
N PRO A 927 31.97 -4.74 0.26
CA PRO A 927 31.08 -3.60 0.35
C PRO A 927 31.62 -2.55 1.33
N SER A 928 32.93 -2.31 1.29
CA SER A 928 33.71 -1.49 2.23
C SER A 928 33.03 -0.18 2.68
N TYR A 929 32.29 0.52 1.83
CA TYR A 929 31.55 1.73 2.22
C TYR A 929 30.28 1.42 3.04
N PHE A 930 29.48 0.44 2.62
CA PHE A 930 28.23 0.11 3.31
C PHE A 930 28.48 -0.44 4.72
N ILE A 931 29.49 -1.31 4.89
CA ILE A 931 29.85 -1.88 6.21
C ILE A 931 30.73 -0.96 7.08
N GLY A 932 31.02 0.27 6.64
CA GLY A 932 31.68 1.28 7.46
C GLY A 932 33.20 1.12 7.62
N ILE A 933 33.87 0.31 6.78
CA ILE A 933 35.34 0.35 6.64
C ILE A 933 35.75 1.68 6.00
N LYS A 934 34.91 2.20 5.11
CA LYS A 934 34.97 3.55 4.54
C LYS A 934 33.64 4.27 4.83
N ASP A 935 33.65 5.59 4.92
CA ASP A 935 32.44 6.40 5.10
C ASP A 935 31.99 6.99 3.75
N MET A 936 30.77 6.67 3.29
CA MET A 936 30.22 7.21 2.03
C MET A 936 30.14 8.75 2.03
N LYS A 937 30.07 9.37 3.21
CA LYS A 937 30.10 10.82 3.39
C LYS A 937 31.38 11.45 2.86
N THR A 938 32.51 10.74 2.82
CA THR A 938 33.74 11.26 2.19
C THR A 938 33.59 11.39 0.68
N VAL A 939 32.93 10.44 0.00
CA VAL A 939 32.70 10.48 -1.45
C VAL A 939 31.78 11.64 -1.83
N PHE A 940 30.69 11.85 -1.09
CA PHE A 940 29.84 13.03 -1.24
C PHE A 940 30.63 14.33 -0.98
N SER A 941 31.51 14.33 0.03
CA SER A 941 32.37 15.48 0.34
C SER A 941 33.40 15.74 -0.76
N GLU A 942 33.98 14.72 -1.40
CA GLU A 942 34.87 14.89 -2.56
C GLU A 942 34.13 15.56 -3.73
N ILE A 943 32.92 15.10 -4.04
CA ILE A 943 32.07 15.69 -5.10
C ILE A 943 31.78 17.17 -4.79
N LEU A 944 31.32 17.47 -3.58
CA LEU A 944 30.96 18.83 -3.13
C LEU A 944 32.15 19.77 -2.91
N ASN A 945 33.39 19.26 -2.88
CA ASN A 945 34.62 20.05 -2.77
C ASN A 945 35.43 20.12 -4.08
N SER A 946 35.01 19.43 -5.14
CA SER A 946 35.67 19.43 -6.46
C SER A 946 35.66 20.81 -7.13
N SER A 947 36.70 21.13 -7.90
CA SER A 947 36.73 22.35 -8.71
C SER A 947 35.82 22.24 -9.94
N TYR A 948 35.49 21.01 -10.37
CA TYR A 948 34.42 20.80 -11.34
C TYR A 948 33.09 21.40 -10.86
N VAL A 949 32.60 20.97 -9.70
CA VAL A 949 31.32 21.42 -9.13
C VAL A 949 31.37 22.89 -8.69
N ARG A 950 32.50 23.37 -8.16
CA ARG A 950 32.60 24.71 -7.58
C ARG A 950 32.97 25.84 -8.53
N GLU A 951 33.76 25.54 -9.55
CA GLU A 951 34.44 26.56 -10.37
C GLU A 951 34.19 26.36 -11.87
N THR A 952 33.90 25.13 -12.32
CA THR A 952 33.74 24.79 -13.75
C THR A 952 32.27 24.80 -14.19
N MET A 953 31.34 24.39 -13.32
CA MET A 953 29.92 24.40 -13.62
C MET A 953 29.33 25.83 -13.53
N ASN A 954 28.64 26.27 -14.58
CA ASN A 954 27.93 27.56 -14.62
C ASN A 954 26.56 27.55 -13.89
N GLU A 955 26.16 26.38 -13.38
CA GLU A 955 24.87 26.04 -12.78
C GLU A 955 25.14 25.06 -11.62
N ALA A 956 24.24 24.93 -10.65
CA ALA A 956 24.46 24.06 -9.51
C ALA A 956 24.51 22.57 -9.90
N PHE A 957 25.34 21.77 -9.22
CA PHE A 957 25.30 20.31 -9.33
C PHE A 957 24.08 19.75 -8.57
N HIS A 958 23.25 18.95 -9.24
CA HIS A 958 21.98 18.47 -8.68
C HIS A 958 22.11 17.06 -8.09
N ILE A 959 21.70 16.88 -6.84
CA ILE A 959 21.61 15.59 -6.15
C ILE A 959 20.15 15.33 -5.80
N LEU A 960 19.60 14.22 -6.30
CA LEU A 960 18.28 13.72 -5.91
C LEU A 960 18.45 12.42 -5.13
N LEU A 961 18.04 12.40 -3.86
CA LEU A 961 17.86 11.17 -3.10
C LEU A 961 16.36 10.95 -2.95
N TYR A 962 15.82 9.82 -3.41
CA TYR A 962 14.40 9.50 -3.30
C TYR A 962 14.20 8.14 -2.65
N ASN A 963 13.23 8.02 -1.76
CA ASN A 963 12.98 6.78 -1.01
C ASN A 963 11.49 6.48 -0.98
N GLY A 964 11.07 5.29 -1.41
CA GLY A 964 9.76 4.76 -1.04
C GLY A 964 9.62 4.66 0.49
N ASP A 965 8.50 5.14 1.04
CA ASP A 965 8.30 5.20 2.49
C ASP A 965 7.96 3.83 3.13
N ALA A 966 7.57 2.84 2.32
CA ALA A 966 7.28 1.45 2.73
C ALA A 966 8.48 0.49 2.56
N ASP A 967 9.66 1.01 2.23
CA ASP A 967 10.92 0.24 2.14
C ASP A 967 11.62 0.11 3.48
N PHE A 968 12.06 -1.11 3.79
CA PHE A 968 12.78 -1.47 5.00
C PHE A 968 14.30 -1.35 4.87
N LEU A 969 14.87 -1.57 3.67
CA LEU A 969 16.34 -1.61 3.45
C LEU A 969 16.93 -0.23 3.20
N GLY A 970 16.42 0.44 2.17
CA GLY A 970 16.76 1.80 1.78
C GLY A 970 15.83 2.81 2.42
N SER A 971 15.53 2.63 3.71
CA SER A 971 14.48 3.38 4.40
C SER A 971 14.68 4.91 4.30
N PHE A 972 13.58 5.65 4.11
CA PHE A 972 13.62 7.11 4.04
C PHE A 972 14.27 7.76 5.28
N LEU A 973 14.13 7.11 6.45
CA LEU A 973 14.69 7.58 7.71
C LEU A 973 16.22 7.40 7.76
N SER A 974 16.75 6.31 7.20
CA SER A 974 18.20 6.13 6.99
C SER A 974 18.77 7.23 6.06
N ALA A 975 18.07 7.54 4.97
CA ALA A 975 18.46 8.61 4.06
C ALA A 975 18.41 10.00 4.74
N GLU A 976 17.37 10.32 5.52
CA GLU A 976 17.28 11.59 6.24
C GLU A 976 18.36 11.73 7.34
N LEU A 977 18.74 10.62 8.01
CA LEU A 977 19.86 10.56 8.94
C LEU A 977 21.22 10.79 8.24
N PHE A 978 21.44 10.13 7.10
CA PHE A 978 22.66 10.31 6.30
C PHE A 978 22.81 11.75 5.79
N VAL A 979 21.74 12.34 5.25
CA VAL A 979 21.75 13.75 4.78
C VAL A 979 21.99 14.72 5.93
N LYS A 980 21.40 14.48 7.12
CA LYS A 980 21.65 15.29 8.32
C LYS A 980 23.14 15.32 8.70
N ASP A 981 23.81 14.17 8.71
CA ASP A 981 25.24 14.03 9.03
C ASP A 981 26.13 14.64 7.93
N LEU A 982 25.81 14.41 6.65
CA LEU A 982 26.50 15.05 5.52
C LEU A 982 26.43 16.58 5.59
N VAL A 983 25.23 17.13 5.78
CA VAL A 983 25.02 18.58 5.87
C VAL A 983 25.77 19.16 7.08
N ALA A 984 25.64 18.55 8.27
CA ALA A 984 26.31 19.03 9.48
C ALA A 984 27.84 19.00 9.41
N SER A 985 28.43 18.04 8.69
CA SER A 985 29.89 17.92 8.54
C SER A 985 30.46 18.70 7.35
N SER A 986 29.65 19.04 6.34
CA SER A 986 30.08 19.74 5.12
C SER A 986 30.58 21.17 5.31
N GLY A 987 30.24 21.83 6.43
CA GLY A 987 30.55 23.24 6.71
C GLY A 987 29.97 24.28 5.74
N SER A 988 29.23 23.84 4.71
CA SER A 988 28.77 24.65 3.57
C SER A 988 27.33 24.32 3.13
N GLY A 989 26.81 23.17 3.56
CA GLY A 989 25.42 22.75 3.41
C GLY A 989 24.49 23.48 4.37
N ARG A 990 23.32 23.89 3.88
CA ARG A 990 22.23 24.48 4.66
C ARG A 990 20.89 23.92 4.20
N ARG A 991 19.94 23.74 5.11
CA ARG A 991 18.54 23.42 4.76
C ARG A 991 17.87 24.69 4.22
N THR A 992 17.24 24.61 3.04
CA THR A 992 16.57 25.76 2.41
C THR A 992 15.05 25.66 2.38
N SER A 993 14.48 24.47 2.57
CA SER A 993 13.05 24.28 2.84
C SER A 993 12.81 23.52 4.15
N ASN A 994 11.69 23.79 4.83
CA ASN A 994 11.13 22.78 5.72
C ASN A 994 10.65 21.57 4.88
N LYS A 995 10.35 20.44 5.53
CA LYS A 995 9.76 19.29 4.83
C LYS A 995 8.34 19.65 4.38
N GLN A 996 8.00 19.47 3.11
CA GLN A 996 6.72 19.87 2.50
C GLN A 996 6.21 18.79 1.54
N PRO A 997 4.90 18.63 1.31
CA PRO A 997 4.38 17.69 0.32
C PRO A 997 4.73 18.12 -1.12
N TRP A 998 4.96 17.14 -2.00
CA TRP A 998 4.93 17.31 -3.46
C TRP A 998 3.77 16.50 -4.05
N TYR A 999 3.20 16.93 -5.18
CA TYR A 999 1.91 16.42 -5.68
C TYR A 999 1.97 15.91 -7.13
N TYR A 1000 1.56 14.65 -7.38
CA TYR A 1000 1.45 14.14 -8.75
C TYR A 1000 0.21 14.69 -9.48
N LYS A 1001 0.38 15.18 -10.71
CA LYS A 1001 -0.68 15.78 -11.53
C LYS A 1001 -0.88 14.99 -12.82
N SER A 1002 -1.89 14.10 -12.83
CA SER A 1002 -2.22 13.26 -13.98
C SER A 1002 -2.44 14.06 -15.27
N THR A 1003 -2.09 13.48 -16.42
CA THR A 1003 -2.18 14.18 -17.70
C THR A 1003 -3.62 14.41 -18.20
N SER A 1004 -4.60 13.68 -17.66
CA SER A 1004 -6.03 13.92 -17.91
C SER A 1004 -6.61 15.15 -17.18
N ASP A 1005 -5.90 15.75 -16.22
CA ASP A 1005 -6.30 17.02 -15.59
C ASP A 1005 -6.25 18.15 -16.63
N THR A 1006 -7.41 18.80 -16.84
CA THR A 1006 -7.58 19.99 -17.70
C THR A 1006 -8.31 21.13 -16.99
N THR A 1007 -8.63 21.00 -15.70
CA THR A 1007 -9.55 21.90 -15.00
C THR A 1007 -8.92 22.65 -13.83
N GLY A 1008 -7.85 22.13 -13.22
CA GLY A 1008 -7.15 22.81 -12.11
C GLY A 1008 -7.98 23.02 -10.82
N LEU A 1009 -9.18 22.45 -10.74
CA LEU A 1009 -10.14 22.60 -9.61
C LEU A 1009 -9.96 21.53 -8.52
N TYR A 1010 -8.75 20.99 -8.37
CA TYR A 1010 -8.46 19.81 -7.54
C TYR A 1010 -8.13 20.18 -6.09
N ASN A 1011 -9.14 20.25 -5.22
CA ASN A 1011 -8.95 20.35 -3.76
C ASN A 1011 -8.47 19.04 -3.08
N GLY A 1012 -7.98 18.08 -3.87
CA GLY A 1012 -7.69 16.71 -3.42
C GLY A 1012 -6.63 16.00 -4.26
N ILE A 1013 -5.61 16.71 -4.74
CA ILE A 1013 -4.45 16.04 -5.36
C ILE A 1013 -3.74 15.23 -4.25
N PRO A 1014 -3.56 13.90 -4.39
CA PRO A 1014 -2.82 13.13 -3.40
C PRO A 1014 -1.33 13.48 -3.48
N ALA A 1015 -0.68 13.52 -2.32
CA ALA A 1015 0.77 13.75 -2.27
C ALA A 1015 1.50 12.59 -2.98
N GLY A 1016 2.40 12.93 -3.90
CA GLY A 1016 3.39 12.01 -4.44
C GLY A 1016 4.42 11.60 -3.38
N GLY A 1017 4.58 12.43 -2.34
CA GLY A 1017 5.40 12.22 -1.16
C GLY A 1017 5.77 13.55 -0.52
N PHE A 1018 6.88 13.58 0.20
CA PHE A 1018 7.41 14.78 0.87
C PHE A 1018 8.80 15.13 0.35
N LEU A 1019 9.10 16.42 0.23
CA LEU A 1019 10.33 17.02 -0.29
C LEU A 1019 11.02 17.83 0.81
N LYS A 1020 12.35 17.80 0.83
CA LYS A 1020 13.22 18.59 1.71
C LYS A 1020 14.49 18.99 0.96
N THR A 1021 14.69 20.27 0.69
CA THR A 1021 15.82 20.78 -0.10
C THR A 1021 16.93 21.36 0.77
N TYR A 1022 18.16 21.12 0.35
CA TYR A 1022 19.40 21.63 0.92
C TYR A 1022 20.27 22.26 -0.17
N ASP A 1023 20.91 23.39 0.14
CA ASP A 1023 21.87 24.04 -0.75
C ASP A 1023 23.28 23.89 -0.16
N PHE A 1024 24.31 23.70 -0.99
CA PHE A 1024 25.71 23.79 -0.60
C PHE A 1024 26.35 24.99 -1.31
N GLY A 1025 26.97 25.89 -0.56
CA GLY A 1025 27.40 27.18 -1.11
C GLY A 1025 28.26 28.03 -0.20
N HIS A 1026 28.72 29.18 -0.72
CA HIS A 1026 29.50 30.16 0.04
C HIS A 1026 28.62 31.21 0.74
N SER A 1027 27.39 31.43 0.25
CA SER A 1027 26.40 32.30 0.90
C SER A 1027 24.97 31.81 0.63
N SER A 1028 23.97 32.44 1.26
CA SER A 1028 22.55 32.15 1.03
C SER A 1028 22.08 32.33 -0.43
N ASN A 1029 22.85 33.07 -1.23
CA ASN A 1029 22.49 33.49 -2.58
C ASN A 1029 23.43 32.89 -3.65
N ASP A 1030 24.38 32.05 -3.23
CA ASP A 1030 25.49 31.55 -4.04
C ASP A 1030 25.79 30.10 -3.66
N SER A 1031 25.44 29.16 -4.56
CA SER A 1031 25.36 27.72 -4.27
C SER A 1031 25.85 26.90 -5.46
N PHE A 1032 26.90 26.11 -5.24
CA PHE A 1032 27.51 25.24 -6.24
C PHE A 1032 26.81 23.89 -6.37
N ALA A 1033 26.00 23.48 -5.38
CA ALA A 1033 25.21 22.25 -5.45
C ALA A 1033 23.89 22.35 -4.69
N GLN A 1034 22.91 21.55 -5.10
CA GLN A 1034 21.61 21.36 -4.44
C GLN A 1034 21.39 19.86 -4.17
N LEU A 1035 20.84 19.54 -3.00
CA LEU A 1035 20.38 18.19 -2.66
C LEU A 1035 18.89 18.24 -2.31
N ASP A 1036 18.08 17.56 -3.11
CA ASP A 1036 16.67 17.29 -2.84
C ASP A 1036 16.54 15.88 -2.23
N LEU A 1037 15.97 15.80 -1.03
CA LEU A 1037 15.59 14.55 -0.38
C LEU A 1037 14.07 14.37 -0.46
N LEU A 1038 13.63 13.30 -1.13
CA LEU A 1038 12.22 12.99 -1.37
C LEU A 1038 11.79 11.67 -0.72
N THR A 1039 10.55 11.62 -0.26
CA THR A 1039 9.81 10.35 -0.16
C THR A 1039 8.93 10.14 -1.40
N VAL A 1040 8.61 8.88 -1.69
CA VAL A 1040 7.60 8.46 -2.67
C VAL A 1040 6.50 7.68 -1.93
N LYS A 1041 5.29 8.22 -1.90
CA LYS A 1041 4.25 7.85 -0.93
C LYS A 1041 3.66 6.46 -1.17
N GLY A 1042 3.89 5.54 -0.25
CA GLY A 1042 3.46 4.15 -0.33
C GLY A 1042 4.17 3.35 -1.41
N ALA A 1043 5.36 3.78 -1.84
CA ALA A 1043 6.29 2.94 -2.60
C ALA A 1043 7.18 2.14 -1.65
N GLY A 1044 7.57 0.94 -2.06
CA GLY A 1044 8.67 0.19 -1.47
C GLY A 1044 10.02 0.57 -2.10
N HIS A 1045 10.94 -0.39 -2.11
CA HIS A 1045 12.31 -0.28 -2.57
C HIS A 1045 12.39 0.12 -4.05
N PHE A 1046 11.65 -0.60 -4.88
CA PHE A 1046 11.53 -0.37 -6.32
C PHE A 1046 10.52 0.74 -6.60
N ALA A 1047 10.79 1.97 -6.15
CA ALA A 1047 9.81 3.05 -6.22
C ALA A 1047 9.30 3.38 -7.65
N PRO A 1048 10.09 3.23 -8.74
CA PRO A 1048 9.60 3.37 -10.11
C PRO A 1048 8.75 2.19 -10.61
N LEU A 1049 8.93 0.98 -10.06
CA LEU A 1049 7.98 -0.13 -10.22
C LEU A 1049 6.66 0.25 -9.54
N ASP A 1050 6.69 0.53 -8.23
CA ASP A 1050 5.50 0.63 -7.37
C ASP A 1050 4.60 1.85 -7.63
N ARG A 1051 5.20 3.00 -7.96
CA ARG A 1051 4.51 4.29 -8.18
C ARG A 1051 4.97 4.94 -9.50
N PRO A 1052 4.67 4.33 -10.66
CA PRO A 1052 5.31 4.67 -11.92
C PRO A 1052 4.93 6.07 -12.44
N GLY A 1053 3.68 6.51 -12.22
CA GLY A 1053 3.24 7.88 -12.53
C GLY A 1053 4.03 8.94 -11.75
N PRO A 1054 3.99 8.91 -10.39
CA PRO A 1054 4.83 9.76 -9.54
C PRO A 1054 6.31 9.73 -9.94
N SER A 1055 6.88 8.55 -10.22
CA SER A 1055 8.27 8.39 -10.64
C SER A 1055 8.60 9.10 -11.95
N LEU A 1056 7.74 9.01 -12.99
CA LEU A 1056 7.96 9.76 -14.24
C LEU A 1056 7.90 11.28 -14.03
N GLN A 1057 7.00 11.77 -13.17
CA GLN A 1057 6.94 13.20 -12.84
C GLN A 1057 8.19 13.65 -12.08
N MET A 1058 8.66 12.85 -11.12
CA MET A 1058 9.87 13.10 -10.35
C MET A 1058 11.11 13.18 -11.25
N LEU A 1059 11.33 12.20 -12.14
CA LEU A 1059 12.43 12.26 -13.12
C LEU A 1059 12.30 13.50 -14.00
N TYR A 1060 11.12 13.74 -14.58
CA TYR A 1060 10.90 14.87 -15.48
C TYR A 1060 11.28 16.20 -14.83
N ASN A 1061 10.89 16.43 -13.58
CA ASN A 1061 11.19 17.66 -12.88
C ASN A 1061 12.68 17.77 -12.53
N PHE A 1062 13.31 16.68 -12.06
CA PHE A 1062 14.75 16.64 -11.78
C PHE A 1062 15.61 16.96 -13.01
N VAL A 1063 15.39 16.27 -14.15
CA VAL A 1063 16.23 16.42 -15.35
C VAL A 1063 15.90 17.66 -16.22
N ASN A 1064 15.08 18.58 -15.69
CA ASN A 1064 14.77 19.87 -16.32
C ASN A 1064 14.94 21.07 -15.34
N ASP A 1065 15.63 20.89 -14.21
CA ASP A 1065 15.76 21.86 -13.09
C ASP A 1065 14.43 22.50 -12.65
N ILE A 1066 13.41 21.66 -12.42
CA ILE A 1066 12.10 22.11 -11.96
C ILE A 1066 11.94 21.79 -10.47
N ARG A 1067 12.33 22.76 -9.63
CA ARG A 1067 12.34 22.62 -8.15
C ARG A 1067 10.97 22.32 -7.52
N ASP A 1068 9.86 22.73 -8.16
CA ASP A 1068 8.54 22.20 -7.77
C ASP A 1068 8.34 20.82 -8.41
N TYR A 1069 8.66 19.77 -7.66
CA TYR A 1069 8.38 18.38 -8.02
C TYR A 1069 6.89 18.08 -8.21
N SER A 1070 6.00 19.01 -7.84
CA SER A 1070 4.57 18.98 -8.20
C SER A 1070 4.28 19.47 -9.63
N THR A 1071 5.29 19.83 -10.43
CA THR A 1071 5.09 20.27 -11.81
C THR A 1071 4.70 19.09 -12.70
N LYS A 1072 3.70 19.29 -13.55
CA LYS A 1072 3.09 18.27 -14.41
C LYS A 1072 3.96 18.01 -15.65
N HIS A 1073 4.24 16.73 -15.94
CA HIS A 1073 4.95 16.37 -17.17
C HIS A 1073 4.06 16.49 -18.42
N PRO A 1074 4.60 16.88 -19.60
CA PRO A 1074 3.81 17.06 -20.83
C PRO A 1074 3.48 15.74 -21.57
N TYR A 1075 4.09 14.62 -21.18
CA TYR A 1075 4.05 13.36 -21.94
C TYR A 1075 2.73 12.60 -21.85
N SER A 1076 2.24 12.06 -22.96
CA SER A 1076 1.01 11.26 -22.95
C SER A 1076 1.20 9.91 -22.26
N VAL A 1077 0.20 9.54 -21.44
CA VAL A 1077 0.08 8.23 -20.77
C VAL A 1077 -1.08 7.39 -21.36
N LYS A 1078 -1.63 7.78 -22.51
CA LYS A 1078 -2.54 6.92 -23.28
C LYS A 1078 -1.71 5.80 -23.92
N PRO A 1079 -2.05 4.51 -23.74
CA PRO A 1079 -1.40 3.43 -24.47
C PRO A 1079 -1.60 3.56 -25.99
N LYS A 1080 -0.65 3.01 -26.73
CA LYS A 1080 -0.76 2.79 -28.17
C LYS A 1080 -1.70 1.60 -28.46
N PRO A 1081 -2.32 1.52 -29.66
CA PRO A 1081 -3.06 0.34 -30.05
C PRO A 1081 -2.15 -0.88 -30.18
N LEU A 1082 -2.73 -2.06 -29.97
CA LEU A 1082 -2.10 -3.34 -30.32
C LEU A 1082 -1.87 -3.45 -31.84
N LYS A 1083 -0.81 -4.15 -32.23
CA LYS A 1083 -0.60 -4.63 -33.60
C LYS A 1083 -1.71 -5.61 -33.98
N GLU A 1084 -2.08 -5.66 -35.26
CA GLU A 1084 -3.22 -6.44 -35.77
C GLU A 1084 -3.27 -7.88 -35.25
N GLN A 1085 -2.13 -8.57 -35.25
CA GLN A 1085 -1.98 -9.96 -34.79
C GLN A 1085 -2.31 -10.23 -33.31
N TYR A 1086 -2.56 -9.17 -32.52
CA TYR A 1086 -2.96 -9.24 -31.11
C TYR A 1086 -4.35 -8.62 -30.84
N LYS A 1087 -5.06 -8.11 -31.85
CA LYS A 1087 -6.39 -7.50 -31.67
C LYS A 1087 -7.52 -8.53 -31.65
N ASP A 1088 -7.42 -9.52 -32.54
CA ASP A 1088 -8.35 -10.65 -32.66
C ASP A 1088 -7.86 -11.87 -31.87
N ALA A 1089 -6.90 -11.68 -30.96
CA ALA A 1089 -6.32 -12.72 -30.12
C ALA A 1089 -7.15 -12.86 -28.85
#